data_AF-A0A2D5E2Z8-F1
#
_entry.id   AF-A0A2D5E2Z8-F1
#
_cell.length_a   1.000
_cell.length_b   1.000
_cell.length_c   1.000
_cell.angle_alpha   90.00
_cell.angle_beta   90.00
_cell.angle_gamma   90.00
#
_symmetry.space_group_name_H-M   'P 1'
#
loop_
_entity.id
_entity.type
_entity.pdbx_description
1 polymer ?
#
loop_
_entity_poly.entity_id
_entity_poly.type
_entity_poly.pdbx_seq_one_letter_code
_entity_poly.pdbx_strand_id
1 'polypeptide(L)'
;MHDQNPPQPTDTSGSDTPSETPEGTSSGGDVLSLIADVERHLERIRNVQTRQTTDFADLAERQRRVSVAEAEMVERGRALETSARDLGIARETIESDRKVLEEDRIRLEDHRATVERESANADRVGTELESVRTELEEERERLGELEDGLVTRTTAFEHREVTLQAREDELVNRLALAEAAATAATEAMEDARATFDERLSAIEEERQSLLTREETFEHRLAEAEVAHREASDSAQRFESELAEARAATERAQEAAEVSAQQGEEARCSLESLRLEVESADLRVATLEASSLEESEVQARMRGSLEERIVELEDQCVASRDAVSSSQEAIAAAEARTAEAGASLETARMRVESLEQRIAEDERQLGLAGSKLTELARVISEQAPRLEQGAEAMALVAVLETEIARLRAEADGEVEVDEAAMDSLRSGFEGRINELESALQAARSEAKADDGIDADAAVSMIAEARAPLEDRIAELEGLLADAGNTETESGVASDDVVSREKYEAVKDRCIKAERRSDELDTALAMTNDRGQAQEMAKRLRTKAERVSEFARHLDRRRNRLAALRSAMGRRRGAEIVPEGNATYHELQRLEAQRLELSQVREFLGRSEQQMVRRWARPRSVATVAWVLVILGVSVAAGWFGTREFVPIPGTATVSLVASAAGGAPLTGEVAESWDAWHRALATDPAFIAIVQKRLAARGIAPEGGEAATGRMLEEDLSFEDEGSGRLRLVLSGTDTRRLEPTLDAIATTMASESARQAPRRQDGARATLPTERLTGRGVAYASVVGGGMGEAALIRMGGITASVFLASLLLIGVLYAFLSRAKRIFEAQEAVEESVENT
;
A
#
# COMPACT_ATOMS: atom_id res chain seq x y z
N MET A 1 6.43 46.86 78.53
CA MET A 1 7.78 47.15 79.07
C MET A 1 8.07 48.61 78.75
N HIS A 2 8.74 49.33 79.67
CA HIS A 2 8.77 50.80 79.75
C HIS A 2 7.38 51.45 80.00
N ASP A 3 7.28 52.56 80.73
CA ASP A 3 8.06 52.91 81.93
C ASP A 3 7.26 53.83 82.88
N GLN A 4 7.89 54.30 83.96
CA GLN A 4 7.27 54.98 85.10
C GLN A 4 6.97 56.48 84.89
N ASN A 5 6.19 57.00 85.86
CA ASN A 5 6.34 58.32 86.54
C ASN A 5 5.28 59.42 86.24
N PRO A 6 4.66 60.06 87.27
CA PRO A 6 3.71 61.17 87.13
C PRO A 6 4.28 62.54 87.54
N PRO A 7 3.54 63.65 87.32
CA PRO A 7 3.70 64.88 88.11
C PRO A 7 2.37 65.51 88.59
N GLN A 8 2.40 66.20 89.74
CA GLN A 8 1.43 67.27 90.11
C GLN A 8 1.81 68.60 89.41
N PRO A 9 0.96 69.65 89.44
CA PRO A 9 1.21 70.72 90.43
C PRO A 9 0.01 71.59 90.93
N THR A 10 0.16 72.11 92.15
CA THR A 10 -0.23 73.45 92.70
C THR A 10 -1.64 74.07 92.55
N ASP A 11 -2.32 74.22 93.70
CA ASP A 11 -2.68 75.46 94.43
C ASP A 11 -3.24 76.73 93.73
N THR A 12 -4.35 77.28 94.27
CA THR A 12 -4.59 78.70 94.72
C THR A 12 -6.10 78.98 94.98
N SER A 13 -6.58 80.04 95.66
CA SER A 13 -6.18 80.71 96.92
C SER A 13 -7.21 81.77 97.39
N GLY A 14 -7.70 81.71 98.65
CA GLY A 14 -8.54 82.76 99.31
C GLY A 14 -10.01 82.81 98.87
N SER A 15 -10.91 83.62 99.45
CA SER A 15 -11.00 84.29 100.78
C SER A 15 -12.50 84.65 101.04
N ASP A 16 -13.01 85.37 102.06
CA ASP A 16 -12.45 86.27 103.09
C ASP A 16 -13.39 86.42 104.33
N THR A 17 -13.17 87.41 105.21
CA THR A 17 -14.03 87.79 106.37
C THR A 17 -14.32 89.31 106.39
N PRO A 18 -15.36 89.84 107.09
CA PRO A 18 -15.35 90.18 108.54
C PRO A 18 -16.78 90.09 109.20
N SER A 19 -17.13 90.72 110.35
CA SER A 19 -16.61 90.72 111.75
C SER A 19 -17.68 91.39 112.67
N GLU A 20 -17.48 91.33 114.00
CA GLU A 20 -17.98 92.24 115.07
C GLU A 20 -19.48 92.46 115.42
N THR A 21 -19.84 91.97 116.63
CA THR A 21 -20.44 92.64 117.82
C THR A 21 -20.66 94.17 117.80
N PRO A 22 -21.70 94.74 118.46
CA PRO A 22 -21.87 94.79 119.95
C PRO A 22 -23.29 94.42 120.45
N GLU A 23 -23.59 94.10 121.72
CA GLU A 23 -23.43 94.83 123.01
C GLU A 23 -24.15 96.20 123.11
N GLY A 24 -24.67 96.57 124.29
CA GLY A 24 -25.04 97.97 124.60
C GLY A 24 -26.43 98.25 125.21
N THR A 25 -26.52 98.08 126.54
CA THR A 25 -27.54 98.63 127.47
C THR A 25 -28.10 100.04 127.18
N SER A 26 -29.33 100.35 127.65
CA SER A 26 -29.60 101.26 128.80
C SER A 26 -30.98 101.95 128.82
N SER A 27 -31.27 102.62 129.96
CA SER A 27 -32.18 103.77 130.12
C SER A 27 -33.68 103.61 129.85
N GLY A 28 -34.44 103.24 130.89
CA GLY A 28 -35.85 103.58 131.01
C GLY A 28 -36.04 104.62 132.13
N GLY A 29 -36.80 105.70 131.90
CA GLY A 29 -36.93 106.72 132.95
C GLY A 29 -37.58 108.08 132.65
N ASP A 30 -38.46 108.26 131.66
CA ASP A 30 -39.38 109.43 131.68
C ASP A 30 -40.76 109.10 131.08
N VAL A 31 -41.79 109.19 131.92
CA VAL A 31 -43.17 108.78 131.63
C VAL A 31 -43.91 109.79 130.73
N LEU A 32 -43.46 111.05 130.66
CA LEU A 32 -44.09 112.04 129.78
C LEU A 32 -43.65 111.92 128.32
N SER A 33 -42.60 111.14 128.03
CA SER A 33 -42.27 110.71 126.66
C SER A 33 -43.30 109.70 126.10
N LEU A 34 -44.01 108.97 126.97
CA LEU A 34 -44.76 107.76 126.61
C LEU A 34 -45.93 108.03 125.65
N ILE A 35 -46.57 109.20 125.71
CA ILE A 35 -47.69 109.53 124.81
C ILE A 35 -47.18 109.84 123.40
N ALA A 36 -46.11 110.62 123.30
CA ALA A 36 -45.47 110.92 122.01
C ALA A 36 -44.79 109.67 121.42
N ASP A 37 -44.20 108.79 122.24
CA ASP A 37 -43.68 107.51 121.75
C ASP A 37 -44.78 106.47 121.49
N VAL A 38 -46.01 106.61 122.01
CA VAL A 38 -47.18 105.81 121.60
C VAL A 38 -47.68 106.21 120.21
N GLU A 39 -47.80 107.50 119.89
CA GLU A 39 -48.12 107.92 118.51
C GLU A 39 -47.00 107.50 117.55
N ARG A 40 -45.74 107.72 117.95
CA ARG A 40 -44.57 107.22 117.21
C ARG A 40 -44.48 105.69 117.21
N HIS A 41 -45.10 104.96 118.15
CA HIS A 41 -45.22 103.51 118.11
C HIS A 41 -46.30 103.07 117.15
N LEU A 42 -47.46 103.73 117.11
CA LEU A 42 -48.53 103.41 116.17
C LEU A 42 -48.09 103.67 114.73
N GLU A 43 -47.35 104.76 114.49
CA GLU A 43 -46.76 105.05 113.17
C GLU A 43 -45.57 104.12 112.84
N ARG A 44 -44.77 103.71 113.84
CA ARG A 44 -43.72 102.69 113.67
C ARG A 44 -44.31 101.29 113.45
N ILE A 45 -45.41 100.92 114.10
CA ILE A 45 -46.18 99.68 113.88
C ILE A 45 -46.82 99.71 112.50
N ARG A 46 -47.39 100.84 112.08
CA ARG A 46 -47.95 100.99 110.72
C ARG A 46 -46.87 100.86 109.65
N ASN A 47 -45.71 101.48 109.86
CA ASN A 47 -44.55 101.33 108.98
C ASN A 47 -43.91 99.93 109.05
N VAL A 48 -43.94 99.26 110.19
CA VAL A 48 -43.52 97.85 110.32
C VAL A 48 -44.53 96.91 109.67
N GLN A 49 -45.83 97.22 109.69
CA GLN A 49 -46.85 96.44 108.96
C GLN A 49 -46.75 96.64 107.46
N THR A 50 -46.62 97.88 106.95
CA THR A 50 -46.38 98.08 105.51
C THR A 50 -45.07 97.43 105.09
N ARG A 51 -43.99 97.60 105.88
CA ARG A 51 -42.71 96.93 105.63
C ARG A 51 -42.80 95.41 105.69
N GLN A 52 -43.53 94.82 106.64
CA GLN A 52 -43.80 93.38 106.66
C GLN A 52 -44.60 92.95 105.43
N THR A 53 -45.60 93.71 104.98
CA THR A 53 -46.34 93.37 103.75
C THR A 53 -45.49 93.51 102.49
N THR A 54 -44.55 94.46 102.41
CA THR A 54 -43.59 94.52 101.31
C THR A 54 -42.56 93.40 101.42
N ASP A 55 -42.01 93.12 102.60
CA ASP A 55 -41.03 92.05 102.83
C ASP A 55 -41.65 90.68 102.53
N PHE A 56 -42.91 90.43 102.88
CA PHE A 56 -43.65 89.22 102.48
C PHE A 56 -43.97 89.18 100.98
N ALA A 57 -44.25 90.32 100.33
CA ALA A 57 -44.42 90.38 98.88
C ALA A 57 -43.10 90.08 98.15
N ASP A 58 -41.99 90.68 98.60
CA ASP A 58 -40.62 90.43 98.14
C ASP A 58 -40.24 88.96 98.33
N LEU A 59 -40.58 88.36 99.47
CA LEU A 59 -40.25 86.97 99.78
C LEU A 59 -41.11 85.99 98.96
N ALA A 60 -42.39 86.30 98.73
CA ALA A 60 -43.24 85.56 97.79
C ALA A 60 -42.80 85.72 96.33
N GLU A 61 -42.30 86.89 95.92
CA GLU A 61 -41.75 87.08 94.58
C GLU A 61 -40.40 86.37 94.42
N ARG A 62 -39.54 86.39 95.44
CA ARG A 62 -38.30 85.59 95.47
C ARG A 62 -38.62 84.10 95.40
N GLN A 63 -39.61 83.60 96.15
CA GLN A 63 -40.08 82.22 96.04
C GLN A 63 -40.59 81.89 94.63
N ARG A 64 -41.34 82.79 93.98
CA ARG A 64 -41.74 82.62 92.58
C ARG A 64 -40.53 82.56 91.65
N ARG A 65 -39.60 83.51 91.73
CA ARG A 65 -38.38 83.56 90.91
C ARG A 65 -37.51 82.30 91.13
N VAL A 66 -37.40 81.80 92.36
CA VAL A 66 -36.74 80.53 92.68
C VAL A 66 -37.48 79.36 92.05
N SER A 67 -38.81 79.25 92.20
CA SER A 67 -39.58 78.14 91.60
C SER A 67 -39.54 78.14 90.05
N VAL A 68 -39.41 79.31 89.42
CA VAL A 68 -39.19 79.44 87.97
C VAL A 68 -37.78 79.00 87.61
N ALA A 69 -36.76 79.42 88.34
CA ALA A 69 -35.38 78.98 88.12
C ALA A 69 -35.20 77.46 88.37
N GLU A 70 -35.87 76.89 89.37
CA GLU A 70 -35.93 75.45 89.62
C GLU A 70 -36.62 74.71 88.46
N ALA A 71 -37.74 75.24 87.94
CA ALA A 71 -38.42 74.68 86.77
C ALA A 71 -37.51 74.74 85.52
N GLU A 72 -36.86 75.87 85.24
CA GLU A 72 -35.87 76.00 84.14
C GLU A 72 -34.70 75.03 84.30
N MET A 73 -34.19 74.81 85.53
CA MET A 73 -33.10 73.87 85.77
C MET A 73 -33.54 72.41 85.60
N VAL A 74 -34.78 72.07 85.98
CA VAL A 74 -35.38 70.74 85.71
C VAL A 74 -35.62 70.54 84.22
N GLU A 75 -36.03 71.58 83.48
CA GLU A 75 -36.21 71.53 82.03
C GLU A 75 -34.87 71.38 81.30
N ARG A 76 -33.85 72.18 81.65
CA ARG A 76 -32.47 72.01 81.15
C ARG A 76 -31.90 70.63 81.51
N GLY A 77 -32.19 70.12 82.71
CA GLY A 77 -31.80 68.77 83.13
C GLY A 77 -32.40 67.69 82.24
N ARG A 78 -33.68 67.79 81.89
CA ARG A 78 -34.35 66.88 80.93
C ARG A 78 -33.79 67.01 79.52
N ALA A 79 -33.51 68.23 79.04
CA ALA A 79 -32.94 68.46 77.72
C ALA A 79 -31.51 67.90 77.59
N LEU A 80 -30.71 67.97 78.67
CA LEU A 80 -29.42 67.30 78.75
C LEU A 80 -29.57 65.78 78.84
N GLU A 81 -30.58 65.26 79.53
CA GLU A 81 -30.85 63.82 79.60
C GLU A 81 -31.30 63.25 78.24
N THR A 82 -32.14 63.96 77.46
CA THR A 82 -32.48 63.56 76.09
C THR A 82 -31.25 63.62 75.20
N SER A 83 -30.50 64.74 75.21
CA SER A 83 -29.27 64.86 74.41
C SER A 83 -28.22 63.78 74.75
N ALA A 84 -28.13 63.35 76.01
CA ALA A 84 -27.26 62.25 76.41
C ALA A 84 -27.74 60.87 75.90
N ARG A 85 -29.06 60.65 75.80
CA ARG A 85 -29.63 59.43 75.17
C ARG A 85 -29.44 59.45 73.67
N ASP A 86 -29.66 60.60 73.02
CA ASP A 86 -29.50 60.78 71.58
C ASP A 86 -28.03 60.54 71.15
N LEU A 87 -27.07 61.04 71.92
CA LEU A 87 -25.64 60.75 71.76
C LEU A 87 -25.28 59.29 72.08
N GLY A 88 -26.02 58.64 72.98
CA GLY A 88 -25.91 57.20 73.24
C GLY A 88 -26.31 56.37 72.03
N ILE A 89 -27.49 56.66 71.45
CA ILE A 89 -28.01 56.01 70.24
C ILE A 89 -27.07 56.26 69.05
N ALA A 90 -26.64 57.51 68.82
CA ALA A 90 -25.71 57.83 67.74
C ALA A 90 -24.35 57.15 67.88
N ARG A 91 -23.90 56.86 69.12
CA ARG A 91 -22.70 56.06 69.37
C ARG A 91 -22.94 54.58 69.09
N GLU A 92 -24.11 54.05 69.45
CA GLU A 92 -24.48 52.66 69.19
C GLU A 92 -24.64 52.37 67.70
N THR A 93 -25.22 53.30 66.91
CA THR A 93 -25.26 53.19 65.44
C THR A 93 -23.84 53.22 64.85
N ILE A 94 -22.98 54.18 65.25
CA ILE A 94 -21.59 54.23 64.76
C ILE A 94 -20.80 52.95 65.12
N GLU A 95 -21.06 52.33 66.28
CA GLU A 95 -20.45 51.05 66.65
C GLU A 95 -21.04 49.85 65.88
N SER A 96 -22.31 49.93 65.45
CA SER A 96 -22.95 48.97 64.55
C SER A 96 -22.38 49.08 63.13
N ASP A 97 -22.37 50.28 62.54
CA ASP A 97 -21.85 50.56 61.20
C ASP A 97 -20.39 50.14 61.09
N ARG A 98 -19.60 50.38 62.13
CA ARG A 98 -18.20 49.92 62.22
C ARG A 98 -18.07 48.40 62.23
N LYS A 99 -19.02 47.65 62.80
CA LYS A 99 -19.01 46.17 62.76
C LYS A 99 -19.36 45.66 61.37
N VAL A 100 -20.34 46.27 60.70
CA VAL A 100 -20.69 45.94 59.31
C VAL A 100 -19.50 46.19 58.37
N LEU A 101 -18.84 47.35 58.46
CA LEU A 101 -17.65 47.66 57.66
C LEU A 101 -16.44 46.75 57.96
N GLU A 102 -16.33 46.22 59.18
CA GLU A 102 -15.30 45.23 59.53
C GLU A 102 -15.65 43.84 58.97
N GLU A 103 -16.92 43.42 59.01
CA GLU A 103 -17.40 42.19 58.36
C GLU A 103 -17.23 42.25 56.83
N ASP A 104 -17.58 43.36 56.19
CA ASP A 104 -17.42 43.54 54.74
C ASP A 104 -15.93 43.61 54.34
N ARG A 105 -15.07 44.19 55.17
CA ARG A 105 -13.61 44.11 54.98
C ARG A 105 -13.12 42.67 55.01
N ILE A 106 -13.57 41.87 55.99
CA ILE A 106 -13.22 40.44 56.07
C ILE A 106 -13.73 39.68 54.83
N ARG A 107 -14.98 39.93 54.39
CA ARG A 107 -15.54 39.35 53.16
C ARG A 107 -14.69 39.68 51.93
N LEU A 108 -14.22 40.93 51.81
CA LEU A 108 -13.36 41.36 50.69
C LEU A 108 -11.94 40.78 50.78
N GLU A 109 -11.36 40.64 51.97
CA GLU A 109 -10.08 39.96 52.18
C GLU A 109 -10.19 38.45 51.82
N ASP A 110 -11.30 37.78 52.16
CA ASP A 110 -11.59 36.41 51.74
C ASP A 110 -11.82 36.26 50.23
N HIS A 111 -12.60 37.15 49.59
CA HIS A 111 -12.82 37.14 48.13
C HIS A 111 -11.52 37.41 47.36
N ARG A 112 -10.68 38.33 47.85
CA ARG A 112 -9.35 38.53 47.30
C ARG A 112 -8.52 37.25 47.41
N ALA A 113 -8.58 36.56 48.54
CA ALA A 113 -7.88 35.30 48.74
C ALA A 113 -8.45 34.14 47.91
N THR A 114 -9.72 34.14 47.47
CA THR A 114 -10.21 33.17 46.46
C THR A 114 -9.71 33.54 45.07
N VAL A 115 -9.80 34.80 44.64
CA VAL A 115 -9.28 35.24 43.33
C VAL A 115 -7.78 34.99 43.19
N GLU A 116 -6.96 35.27 44.21
CA GLU A 116 -5.51 34.99 44.19
C GLU A 116 -5.18 33.47 44.16
N ARG A 117 -6.11 32.59 44.60
CA ARG A 117 -5.98 31.12 44.43
C ARG A 117 -6.42 30.67 43.04
N GLU A 118 -7.48 31.27 42.50
CA GLU A 118 -8.02 30.96 41.19
C GLU A 118 -7.08 31.43 40.07
N SER A 119 -6.46 32.61 40.20
CA SER A 119 -5.41 33.06 39.28
C SER A 119 -4.19 32.14 39.32
N ALA A 120 -3.71 31.75 40.51
CA ALA A 120 -2.60 30.81 40.64
C ALA A 120 -2.93 29.40 40.10
N ASN A 121 -4.21 29.02 40.09
CA ASN A 121 -4.67 27.79 39.44
C ASN A 121 -4.78 27.94 37.91
N ALA A 122 -5.19 29.11 37.41
CA ALA A 122 -5.20 29.43 35.98
C ALA A 122 -3.78 29.50 35.40
N ASP A 123 -2.84 30.16 36.08
CA ASP A 123 -1.41 30.17 35.73
C ASP A 123 -0.86 28.74 35.63
N ARG A 124 -1.18 27.90 36.62
CA ARG A 124 -0.80 26.49 36.64
C ARG A 124 -1.36 25.73 35.44
N VAL A 125 -2.66 25.82 35.18
CA VAL A 125 -3.31 25.19 34.02
C VAL A 125 -2.70 25.70 32.70
N GLY A 126 -2.33 26.98 32.63
CA GLY A 126 -1.56 27.54 31.52
C GLY A 126 -0.22 26.82 31.31
N THR A 127 0.58 26.64 32.37
CA THR A 127 1.87 25.90 32.25
C THR A 127 1.68 24.42 31.92
N GLU A 128 0.62 23.78 32.42
CA GLU A 128 0.30 22.38 32.08
C GLU A 128 -0.16 22.26 30.60
N LEU A 129 -0.91 23.23 30.08
CA LEU A 129 -1.27 23.32 28.66
C LEU A 129 -0.09 23.64 27.74
N GLU A 130 0.83 24.51 28.15
CA GLU A 130 2.08 24.76 27.40
C GLU A 130 2.94 23.50 27.32
N SER A 131 3.05 22.74 28.42
CA SER A 131 3.76 21.44 28.43
C SER A 131 3.13 20.46 27.44
N VAL A 132 1.82 20.22 27.52
CA VAL A 132 1.09 19.33 26.60
C VAL A 132 1.22 19.80 25.14
N ARG A 133 1.23 21.12 24.90
CA ARG A 133 1.47 21.67 23.57
C ARG A 133 2.87 21.33 23.05
N THR A 134 3.92 21.47 23.87
CA THR A 134 5.28 21.09 23.46
C THR A 134 5.42 19.58 23.22
N GLU A 135 4.76 18.74 24.02
CA GLU A 135 4.70 17.30 23.80
C GLU A 135 3.99 16.94 22.47
N LEU A 136 2.89 17.61 22.15
CA LEU A 136 2.18 17.44 20.86
C LEU A 136 2.98 17.97 19.65
N GLU A 137 3.78 19.02 19.82
CA GLU A 137 4.68 19.52 18.78
C GLU A 137 5.86 18.54 18.55
N GLU A 138 6.43 17.95 19.62
CA GLU A 138 7.40 16.85 19.50
C GLU A 138 6.81 15.56 18.88
N GLU A 139 5.59 15.15 19.26
CA GLU A 139 4.96 13.96 18.66
C GLU A 139 4.63 14.18 17.18
N ARG A 140 4.25 15.40 16.78
CA ARG A 140 4.08 15.75 15.36
C ARG A 140 5.39 15.67 14.58
N GLU A 141 6.52 16.12 15.14
CA GLU A 141 7.83 15.99 14.50
C GLU A 141 8.23 14.50 14.34
N ARG A 142 8.07 13.69 15.40
CA ARG A 142 8.31 12.23 15.36
C ARG A 142 7.41 11.49 14.37
N LEU A 143 6.14 11.90 14.24
CA LEU A 143 5.23 11.34 13.24
C LEU A 143 5.64 11.73 11.82
N GLY A 144 6.14 12.96 11.60
CA GLY A 144 6.72 13.38 10.33
C GLY A 144 7.96 12.56 9.94
N GLU A 145 8.91 12.34 10.88
CA GLU A 145 10.06 11.46 10.64
C GLU A 145 9.64 10.01 10.30
N LEU A 146 8.57 9.51 10.92
CA LEU A 146 8.01 8.19 10.61
C LEU A 146 7.30 8.15 9.26
N GLU A 147 6.61 9.22 8.85
CA GLU A 147 5.96 9.34 7.54
C GLU A 147 7.00 9.40 6.42
N ASP A 148 8.01 10.26 6.51
CA ASP A 148 9.17 10.28 5.59
C ASP A 148 9.89 8.92 5.58
N GLY A 149 10.05 8.30 6.76
CA GLY A 149 10.61 6.95 6.93
C GLY A 149 9.76 5.83 6.32
N LEU A 150 8.47 6.07 6.07
CA LEU A 150 7.58 5.17 5.33
C LEU A 150 7.59 5.48 3.83
N VAL A 151 7.48 6.75 3.41
CA VAL A 151 7.53 7.17 1.99
C VAL A 151 8.84 6.74 1.33
N THR A 152 9.97 6.88 2.02
CA THR A 152 11.29 6.41 1.53
C THR A 152 11.40 4.88 1.44
N ARG A 153 10.61 4.13 2.22
CA ARG A 153 10.52 2.67 2.10
C ARG A 153 9.57 2.25 0.98
N THR A 154 8.41 2.88 0.87
CA THR A 154 7.41 2.61 -0.17
C THR A 154 8.01 2.84 -1.56
N THR A 155 8.64 3.99 -1.80
CA THR A 155 9.34 4.29 -3.07
C THR A 155 10.50 3.32 -3.36
N ALA A 156 11.18 2.81 -2.33
CA ALA A 156 12.19 1.75 -2.48
C ALA A 156 11.58 0.36 -2.77
N PHE A 157 10.36 0.09 -2.32
CA PHE A 157 9.58 -1.10 -2.70
C PHE A 157 9.05 -0.98 -4.14
N GLU A 158 8.46 0.14 -4.53
CA GLU A 158 8.00 0.42 -5.90
C GLU A 158 9.15 0.27 -6.92
N HIS A 159 10.33 0.84 -6.63
CA HIS A 159 11.51 0.67 -7.48
C HIS A 159 11.97 -0.80 -7.55
N ARG A 160 11.81 -1.55 -6.47
CA ARG A 160 12.12 -2.99 -6.43
C ARG A 160 11.09 -3.82 -7.19
N GLU A 161 9.82 -3.42 -7.18
CA GLU A 161 8.74 -4.06 -7.92
C GLU A 161 8.95 -3.86 -9.43
N VAL A 162 9.17 -2.62 -9.88
CA VAL A 162 9.50 -2.31 -11.29
C VAL A 162 10.75 -3.05 -11.77
N THR A 163 11.78 -3.20 -10.93
CA THR A 163 13.00 -3.96 -11.31
C THR A 163 12.84 -5.49 -11.22
N LEU A 164 11.82 -5.99 -10.53
CA LEU A 164 11.42 -7.39 -10.60
C LEU A 164 10.54 -7.67 -11.83
N GLN A 165 9.55 -6.81 -12.11
CA GLN A 165 8.68 -6.90 -13.28
C GLN A 165 9.49 -6.86 -14.59
N ALA A 166 10.37 -5.86 -14.76
CA ALA A 166 11.24 -5.79 -15.93
C ALA A 166 12.18 -7.00 -16.10
N ARG A 167 12.43 -7.76 -15.03
CA ARG A 167 13.20 -9.01 -15.05
C ARG A 167 12.31 -10.23 -15.32
N GLU A 168 11.04 -10.21 -14.89
CA GLU A 168 10.03 -11.17 -15.30
C GLU A 168 9.78 -11.06 -16.80
N ASP A 169 9.64 -9.85 -17.33
CA ASP A 169 9.56 -9.58 -18.78
C ASP A 169 10.79 -10.09 -19.54
N GLU A 170 12.02 -9.90 -19.00
CA GLU A 170 13.24 -10.49 -19.59
C GLU A 170 13.15 -12.03 -19.64
N LEU A 171 12.67 -12.66 -18.56
CA LEU A 171 12.56 -14.11 -18.46
C LEU A 171 11.46 -14.67 -19.36
N VAL A 172 10.31 -14.01 -19.48
CA VAL A 172 9.21 -14.39 -20.39
C VAL A 172 9.68 -14.29 -21.84
N ASN A 173 10.33 -13.19 -22.23
CA ASN A 173 10.90 -13.05 -23.57
C ASN A 173 11.96 -14.12 -23.88
N ARG A 174 12.80 -14.47 -22.89
CA ARG A 174 13.82 -15.52 -23.04
C ARG A 174 13.23 -16.93 -23.06
N LEU A 175 12.09 -17.16 -22.41
CA LEU A 175 11.35 -18.42 -22.47
C LEU A 175 10.68 -18.58 -23.84
N ALA A 176 9.98 -17.56 -24.33
CA ALA A 176 9.39 -17.56 -25.67
C ALA A 176 10.44 -17.77 -26.79
N LEU A 177 11.63 -17.15 -26.66
CA LEU A 177 12.75 -17.40 -27.58
C LEU A 177 13.32 -18.82 -27.46
N ALA A 178 13.31 -19.42 -26.27
CA ALA A 178 13.75 -20.81 -26.07
C ALA A 178 12.73 -21.83 -26.60
N GLU A 179 11.43 -21.54 -26.46
CA GLU A 179 10.34 -22.34 -27.04
C GLU A 179 10.35 -22.28 -28.56
N ALA A 180 10.48 -21.09 -29.16
CA ALA A 180 10.63 -20.94 -30.61
C ALA A 180 11.89 -21.62 -31.17
N ALA A 181 12.99 -21.62 -30.41
CA ALA A 181 14.19 -22.38 -30.76
C ALA A 181 14.01 -23.90 -30.60
N ALA A 182 13.18 -24.35 -29.65
CA ALA A 182 12.86 -25.75 -29.45
C ALA A 182 11.91 -26.29 -30.53
N THR A 183 10.89 -25.53 -30.95
CA THR A 183 9.98 -25.92 -32.04
C THR A 183 10.71 -26.01 -33.37
N ALA A 184 11.54 -25.00 -33.69
CA ALA A 184 12.39 -25.04 -34.89
C ALA A 184 13.40 -26.20 -34.85
N ALA A 185 13.87 -26.61 -33.67
CA ALA A 185 14.73 -27.78 -33.52
C ALA A 185 13.97 -29.12 -33.65
N THR A 186 12.69 -29.19 -33.26
CA THR A 186 11.86 -30.37 -33.52
C THR A 186 11.46 -30.49 -34.98
N GLU A 187 11.08 -29.38 -35.64
CA GLU A 187 10.80 -29.33 -37.09
C GLU A 187 12.03 -29.80 -37.88
N ALA A 188 13.21 -29.26 -37.58
CA ALA A 188 14.47 -29.70 -38.20
C ALA A 188 14.86 -31.17 -37.89
N MET A 189 14.35 -31.77 -36.80
CA MET A 189 14.51 -33.20 -36.53
C MET A 189 13.50 -34.08 -37.28
N GLU A 190 12.32 -33.55 -37.59
CA GLU A 190 11.29 -34.24 -38.39
C GLU A 190 11.65 -34.20 -39.89
N ASP A 191 12.11 -33.05 -40.41
CA ASP A 191 12.73 -32.94 -41.73
C ASP A 191 13.94 -33.88 -41.87
N ALA A 192 14.81 -33.92 -40.87
CA ALA A 192 15.95 -34.83 -40.86
C ALA A 192 15.51 -36.31 -40.90
N ARG A 193 14.44 -36.69 -40.18
CA ARG A 193 13.88 -38.05 -40.25
C ARG A 193 13.32 -38.34 -41.64
N ALA A 194 12.51 -37.45 -42.22
CA ALA A 194 11.96 -37.64 -43.56
C ALA A 194 13.07 -37.88 -44.60
N THR A 195 14.15 -37.10 -44.57
CA THR A 195 15.31 -37.29 -45.46
C THR A 195 16.17 -38.52 -45.12
N PHE A 196 16.07 -39.10 -43.93
CA PHE A 196 16.66 -40.41 -43.62
C PHE A 196 15.78 -41.57 -44.11
N ASP A 197 14.46 -41.46 -43.97
CA ASP A 197 13.51 -42.48 -44.40
C ASP A 197 13.47 -42.56 -45.94
N GLU A 198 13.49 -41.42 -46.65
CA GLU A 198 13.66 -41.33 -48.12
C GLU A 198 14.97 -41.98 -48.60
N ARG A 199 16.07 -41.80 -47.84
CA ARG A 199 17.35 -42.45 -48.14
C ARG A 199 17.33 -43.95 -47.86
N LEU A 200 16.58 -44.39 -46.86
CA LEU A 200 16.40 -45.81 -46.57
C LEU A 200 15.59 -46.48 -47.68
N SER A 201 14.48 -45.89 -48.14
CA SER A 201 13.73 -46.43 -49.28
C SER A 201 14.57 -46.47 -50.56
N ALA A 202 15.34 -45.43 -50.86
CA ALA A 202 16.24 -45.42 -52.02
C ALA A 202 17.33 -46.52 -51.93
N ILE A 203 17.87 -46.80 -50.74
CA ILE A 203 18.85 -47.89 -50.51
C ILE A 203 18.16 -49.27 -50.60
N GLU A 204 16.91 -49.40 -50.17
CA GLU A 204 16.14 -50.64 -50.29
C GLU A 204 15.73 -50.92 -51.75
N GLU A 205 15.39 -49.90 -52.53
CA GLU A 205 15.17 -49.97 -53.98
C GLU A 205 16.47 -50.33 -54.73
N GLU A 206 17.59 -49.66 -54.44
CA GLU A 206 18.90 -50.02 -55.01
C GLU A 206 19.24 -51.49 -54.69
N ARG A 207 19.02 -51.92 -53.44
CA ARG A 207 19.23 -53.32 -53.03
C ARG A 207 18.32 -54.30 -53.75
N GLN A 208 17.05 -53.97 -53.99
CA GLN A 208 16.15 -54.81 -54.80
C GLN A 208 16.60 -54.87 -56.27
N SER A 209 17.10 -53.76 -56.83
CA SER A 209 17.69 -53.73 -58.18
C SER A 209 18.96 -54.57 -58.29
N LEU A 210 19.75 -54.67 -57.20
CA LEU A 210 20.94 -55.52 -57.13
C LEU A 210 20.57 -57.00 -56.98
N LEU A 211 19.58 -57.36 -56.16
CA LEU A 211 19.09 -58.73 -55.99
C LEU A 211 18.48 -59.30 -57.28
N THR A 212 17.57 -58.56 -57.91
CA THR A 212 17.02 -58.96 -59.22
C THR A 212 18.10 -59.08 -60.30
N ARG A 213 19.13 -58.23 -60.25
CA ARG A 213 20.30 -58.36 -61.13
C ARG A 213 21.15 -59.59 -60.80
N GLU A 214 21.32 -59.95 -59.54
CA GLU A 214 21.98 -61.18 -59.08
C GLU A 214 21.23 -62.41 -59.59
N GLU A 215 19.89 -62.47 -59.43
CA GLU A 215 19.03 -63.51 -60.00
C GLU A 215 19.18 -63.63 -61.53
N THR A 216 19.22 -62.50 -62.27
CA THR A 216 19.48 -62.57 -63.73
C THR A 216 20.90 -63.04 -64.08
N PHE A 217 21.89 -62.82 -63.22
CA PHE A 217 23.22 -63.37 -63.41
C PHE A 217 23.27 -64.88 -63.12
N GLU A 218 22.60 -65.36 -62.06
CA GLU A 218 22.47 -66.80 -61.79
C GLU A 218 21.74 -67.53 -62.92
N HIS A 219 20.62 -66.96 -63.43
CA HIS A 219 19.89 -67.53 -64.57
C HIS A 219 20.80 -67.63 -65.82
N ARG A 220 21.55 -66.57 -66.13
CA ARG A 220 22.47 -66.57 -67.29
C ARG A 220 23.69 -67.48 -67.07
N LEU A 221 24.10 -67.71 -65.82
CA LEU A 221 25.13 -68.71 -65.50
C LEU A 221 24.59 -70.13 -65.73
N ALA A 222 23.35 -70.40 -65.30
CA ALA A 222 22.70 -71.69 -65.53
C ALA A 222 22.46 -71.97 -67.03
N GLU A 223 22.03 -70.96 -67.81
CA GLU A 223 21.96 -71.05 -69.28
C GLU A 223 23.34 -71.35 -69.89
N ALA A 224 24.40 -70.66 -69.44
CA ALA A 224 25.75 -70.90 -69.91
C ALA A 224 26.27 -72.30 -69.54
N GLU A 225 25.92 -72.83 -68.36
CA GLU A 225 26.23 -74.23 -68.01
C GLU A 225 25.47 -75.23 -68.88
N VAL A 226 24.19 -74.99 -69.19
CA VAL A 226 23.40 -75.85 -70.09
C VAL A 226 24.00 -75.82 -71.50
N ALA A 227 24.26 -74.63 -72.05
CA ALA A 227 24.92 -74.48 -73.34
C ALA A 227 26.32 -75.11 -73.37
N HIS A 228 27.07 -75.06 -72.26
CA HIS A 228 28.36 -75.74 -72.16
C HIS A 228 28.23 -77.27 -72.11
N ARG A 229 27.20 -77.82 -71.44
CA ARG A 229 26.88 -79.26 -71.48
C ARG A 229 26.48 -79.69 -72.89
N GLU A 230 25.61 -78.94 -73.57
CA GLU A 230 25.21 -79.21 -74.96
C GLU A 230 26.39 -79.10 -75.94
N ALA A 231 27.30 -78.13 -75.74
CA ALA A 231 28.55 -78.03 -76.48
C ALA A 231 29.50 -79.21 -76.18
N SER A 232 29.55 -79.70 -74.94
CA SER A 232 30.34 -80.88 -74.58
C SER A 232 29.76 -82.17 -75.16
N ASP A 233 28.44 -82.33 -75.14
CA ASP A 233 27.72 -83.48 -75.70
C ASP A 233 27.83 -83.50 -77.23
N SER A 234 27.73 -82.35 -77.90
CA SER A 234 27.97 -82.24 -79.34
C SER A 234 29.43 -82.47 -79.71
N ALA A 235 30.39 -82.00 -78.90
CA ALA A 235 31.81 -82.35 -79.08
C ALA A 235 32.06 -83.87 -78.92
N GLN A 236 31.43 -84.54 -77.95
CA GLN A 236 31.50 -86.00 -77.81
C GLN A 236 30.85 -86.72 -78.99
N ARG A 237 29.74 -86.21 -79.54
CA ARG A 237 29.14 -86.73 -80.78
C ARG A 237 30.12 -86.58 -81.94
N PHE A 238 30.70 -85.40 -82.16
CA PHE A 238 31.72 -85.20 -83.19
C PHE A 238 32.98 -86.06 -82.99
N GLU A 239 33.43 -86.32 -81.75
CA GLU A 239 34.51 -87.27 -81.49
C GLU A 239 34.10 -88.72 -81.80
N SER A 240 32.86 -89.11 -81.51
CA SER A 240 32.33 -90.43 -81.88
C SER A 240 32.15 -90.59 -83.39
N GLU A 241 31.66 -89.56 -84.09
CA GLU A 241 31.55 -89.51 -85.55
C GLU A 241 32.94 -89.50 -86.21
N LEU A 242 33.93 -88.82 -85.62
CA LEU A 242 35.33 -88.88 -86.04
C LEU A 242 35.96 -90.26 -85.77
N ALA A 243 35.57 -90.96 -84.71
CA ALA A 243 36.02 -92.32 -84.44
C ALA A 243 35.39 -93.33 -85.41
N GLU A 244 34.09 -93.20 -85.70
CA GLU A 244 33.41 -94.01 -86.72
C GLU A 244 33.93 -93.71 -88.13
N ALA A 245 34.18 -92.43 -88.45
CA ALA A 245 34.80 -92.02 -89.71
C ALA A 245 36.25 -92.51 -89.82
N ARG A 246 37.04 -92.50 -88.73
CA ARG A 246 38.39 -93.11 -88.72
C ARG A 246 38.32 -94.61 -88.95
N ALA A 247 37.46 -95.33 -88.24
CA ALA A 247 37.25 -96.76 -88.46
C ALA A 247 36.66 -97.07 -89.85
N ALA A 248 35.92 -96.13 -90.46
CA ALA A 248 35.47 -96.22 -91.84
C ALA A 248 36.61 -95.94 -92.85
N THR A 249 37.52 -95.02 -92.55
CA THR A 249 38.74 -94.83 -93.36
C THR A 249 39.72 -95.99 -93.22
N GLU A 250 39.83 -96.64 -92.06
CA GLU A 250 40.61 -97.88 -91.89
C GLU A 250 39.99 -99.01 -92.72
N ARG A 251 38.67 -99.22 -92.65
CA ARG A 251 37.95 -100.15 -93.54
C ARG A 251 38.08 -99.79 -95.03
N ALA A 252 38.13 -98.51 -95.37
CA ALA A 252 38.39 -98.04 -96.74
C ALA A 252 39.85 -98.22 -97.16
N GLN A 253 40.79 -98.24 -96.21
CA GLN A 253 42.22 -98.46 -96.43
C GLN A 253 42.53 -99.96 -96.59
N GLU A 254 41.88 -100.83 -95.80
CA GLU A 254 41.85 -102.28 -96.06
C GLU A 254 41.24 -102.59 -97.44
N ALA A 255 40.14 -101.92 -97.81
CA ALA A 255 39.57 -102.01 -99.15
C ALA A 255 40.50 -101.42 -100.24
N ALA A 256 41.31 -100.40 -99.92
CA ALA A 256 42.28 -99.82 -100.83
C ALA A 256 43.49 -100.76 -101.07
N GLU A 257 43.93 -101.54 -100.07
CA GLU A 257 44.95 -102.58 -100.26
C GLU A 257 44.45 -103.72 -101.17
N VAL A 258 43.16 -104.07 -101.08
CA VAL A 258 42.52 -104.99 -102.05
C VAL A 258 42.40 -104.33 -103.44
N SER A 259 42.03 -103.05 -103.50
CA SER A 259 41.93 -102.28 -104.75
C SER A 259 43.28 -102.02 -105.42
N ALA A 260 44.39 -102.00 -104.67
CA ALA A 260 45.74 -101.80 -105.19
C ALA A 260 46.16 -102.93 -106.14
N GLN A 261 45.63 -104.14 -105.97
CA GLN A 261 45.83 -105.27 -106.89
C GLN A 261 44.97 -105.18 -108.17
N GLN A 262 44.09 -104.19 -108.28
CA GLN A 262 43.24 -103.92 -109.46
C GLN A 262 43.56 -102.56 -110.11
N GLY A 263 44.50 -101.79 -109.54
CA GLY A 263 44.81 -100.42 -109.95
C GLY A 263 45.60 -100.23 -111.24
N GLU A 264 46.16 -101.29 -111.85
CA GLU A 264 46.91 -101.15 -113.11
C GLU A 264 46.00 -100.95 -114.34
N GLU A 265 44.75 -101.44 -114.32
CA GLU A 265 43.82 -101.31 -115.46
C GLU A 265 43.00 -100.00 -115.45
N ALA A 266 42.84 -99.35 -114.29
CA ALA A 266 41.95 -98.19 -114.10
C ALA A 266 42.53 -96.83 -114.55
N ARG A 267 43.66 -96.79 -115.28
CA ARG A 267 44.37 -95.56 -115.70
C ARG A 267 43.64 -94.66 -116.72
N CYS A 268 42.38 -94.94 -117.07
CA CYS A 268 41.71 -94.38 -118.26
C CYS A 268 40.54 -93.38 -118.00
N SER A 269 40.20 -93.05 -116.75
CA SER A 269 39.21 -91.99 -116.45
C SER A 269 39.33 -91.55 -114.97
N LEU A 270 39.84 -90.37 -114.59
CA LEU A 270 40.09 -89.13 -115.33
C LEU A 270 38.86 -88.40 -115.91
N GLU A 271 37.64 -88.84 -115.57
CA GLU A 271 36.39 -88.14 -115.96
C GLU A 271 35.32 -88.05 -114.84
N SER A 272 35.65 -88.39 -113.59
CA SER A 272 34.77 -88.23 -112.42
C SER A 272 35.25 -87.17 -111.41
N LEU A 273 36.21 -86.31 -111.78
CA LEU A 273 36.57 -85.02 -111.13
C LEU A 273 35.41 -83.98 -111.14
N ARG A 274 34.18 -84.46 -111.30
CA ARG A 274 32.93 -83.69 -111.37
C ARG A 274 32.16 -83.73 -110.04
N LEU A 275 32.45 -84.71 -109.17
CA LEU A 275 31.82 -84.87 -107.86
C LEU A 275 32.44 -84.00 -106.75
N GLU A 276 33.68 -83.52 -106.91
CA GLU A 276 34.29 -82.63 -105.91
C GLU A 276 33.61 -81.24 -105.86
N VAL A 277 32.95 -80.82 -106.94
CA VAL A 277 32.25 -79.53 -107.02
C VAL A 277 30.99 -79.50 -106.13
N GLU A 278 30.23 -80.58 -106.07
CA GLU A 278 29.02 -80.67 -105.21
C GLU A 278 29.37 -80.63 -103.70
N SER A 279 30.64 -80.85 -103.33
CA SER A 279 31.12 -80.69 -101.94
C SER A 279 31.32 -79.23 -101.50
N ALA A 280 31.28 -78.28 -102.43
CA ALA A 280 31.44 -76.85 -102.14
C ALA A 280 30.12 -76.18 -101.72
N ASP A 281 29.01 -76.48 -102.42
CA ASP A 281 27.71 -75.84 -102.17
C ASP A 281 27.18 -76.12 -100.75
N LEU A 282 27.47 -77.31 -100.20
CA LEU A 282 27.08 -77.67 -98.83
C LEU A 282 27.72 -76.76 -97.75
N ARG A 283 28.84 -76.09 -98.06
CA ARG A 283 29.53 -75.15 -97.16
C ARG A 283 29.03 -73.72 -97.26
N VAL A 284 28.31 -73.38 -98.33
CA VAL A 284 27.61 -72.10 -98.47
C VAL A 284 26.35 -72.12 -97.60
N ALA A 285 25.57 -73.20 -97.67
CA ALA A 285 24.36 -73.38 -96.86
C ALA A 285 24.61 -73.26 -95.33
N THR A 286 25.76 -73.75 -94.84
CA THR A 286 26.14 -73.60 -93.42
C THR A 286 26.48 -72.17 -93.01
N LEU A 287 26.90 -71.30 -93.93
CA LEU A 287 27.20 -69.90 -93.64
C LEU A 287 25.94 -69.02 -93.71
N GLU A 288 25.02 -69.33 -94.61
CA GLU A 288 23.71 -68.68 -94.68
C GLU A 288 22.92 -68.92 -93.38
N ALA A 289 22.96 -70.14 -92.82
CA ALA A 289 22.38 -70.45 -91.50
C ALA A 289 22.93 -69.54 -90.37
N SER A 290 24.26 -69.42 -90.24
CA SER A 290 24.87 -68.61 -89.17
C SER A 290 24.55 -67.11 -89.26
N SER A 291 24.38 -66.57 -90.48
CA SER A 291 24.00 -65.15 -90.65
C SER A 291 22.53 -64.88 -90.32
N LEU A 292 21.66 -65.90 -90.41
CA LEU A 292 20.28 -65.84 -89.92
C LEU A 292 20.24 -65.77 -88.39
N GLU A 293 21.04 -66.58 -87.69
CA GLU A 293 21.16 -66.53 -86.23
C GLU A 293 21.73 -65.20 -85.73
N GLU A 294 22.77 -64.64 -86.38
CA GLU A 294 23.26 -63.29 -86.07
C GLU A 294 22.17 -62.21 -86.28
N SER A 295 21.31 -62.38 -87.30
CA SER A 295 20.20 -61.46 -87.55
C SER A 295 19.11 -61.54 -86.47
N GLU A 296 18.80 -62.73 -85.94
CA GLU A 296 17.89 -62.89 -84.81
C GLU A 296 18.49 -62.33 -83.51
N VAL A 297 19.79 -62.54 -83.26
CA VAL A 297 20.46 -61.94 -82.09
C VAL A 297 20.43 -60.41 -82.17
N GLN A 298 20.67 -59.81 -83.35
CA GLN A 298 20.51 -58.36 -83.53
C GLN A 298 19.06 -57.90 -83.40
N ALA A 299 18.07 -58.68 -83.86
CA ALA A 299 16.65 -58.35 -83.70
C ALA A 299 16.22 -58.39 -82.23
N ARG A 300 16.60 -59.43 -81.48
CA ARG A 300 16.35 -59.54 -80.03
C ARG A 300 17.07 -58.42 -79.26
N MET A 301 18.31 -58.07 -79.63
CA MET A 301 19.03 -56.96 -79.00
C MET A 301 18.41 -55.59 -79.31
N ARG A 302 17.83 -55.38 -80.50
CA ARG A 302 17.04 -54.18 -80.80
C ARG A 302 15.73 -54.14 -80.01
N GLY A 303 14.97 -55.22 -79.98
CA GLY A 303 13.74 -55.31 -79.18
C GLY A 303 13.99 -55.02 -77.70
N SER A 304 15.05 -55.59 -77.13
CA SER A 304 15.47 -55.31 -75.74
C SER A 304 15.90 -53.86 -75.53
N LEU A 305 16.53 -53.21 -76.51
CA LEU A 305 16.88 -51.79 -76.43
C LEU A 305 15.65 -50.87 -76.60
N GLU A 306 14.70 -51.23 -77.46
CA GLU A 306 13.44 -50.51 -77.65
C GLU A 306 12.55 -50.62 -76.40
N GLU A 307 12.43 -51.81 -75.80
CA GLU A 307 11.79 -52.05 -74.50
C GLU A 307 12.45 -51.22 -73.39
N ARG A 308 13.79 -51.20 -73.33
CA ARG A 308 14.56 -50.39 -72.37
C ARG A 308 14.41 -48.88 -72.59
N ILE A 309 14.16 -48.43 -73.82
CA ILE A 309 13.85 -47.03 -74.12
C ILE A 309 12.45 -46.67 -73.62
N VAL A 310 11.45 -47.51 -73.87
CA VAL A 310 10.07 -47.29 -73.36
C VAL A 310 10.06 -47.29 -71.81
N GLU A 311 10.76 -48.23 -71.17
CA GLU A 311 10.92 -48.27 -69.71
C GLU A 311 11.53 -46.96 -69.16
N LEU A 312 12.54 -46.41 -69.83
CA LEU A 312 13.17 -45.13 -69.45
C LEU A 312 12.30 -43.92 -69.77
N GLU A 313 11.50 -43.94 -70.84
CA GLU A 313 10.54 -42.89 -71.17
C GLU A 313 9.40 -42.83 -70.15
N ASP A 314 8.84 -43.98 -69.75
CA ASP A 314 7.83 -44.06 -68.68
C ASP A 314 8.40 -43.59 -67.33
N GLN A 315 9.65 -43.97 -66.98
CA GLN A 315 10.34 -43.43 -65.80
C GLN A 315 10.55 -41.91 -65.88
N CYS A 316 10.82 -41.36 -67.07
CA CYS A 316 10.93 -39.92 -67.30
C CYS A 316 9.58 -39.17 -67.28
N VAL A 317 8.46 -39.85 -67.54
CA VAL A 317 7.10 -39.31 -67.33
C VAL A 317 6.75 -39.35 -65.84
N ALA A 318 6.89 -40.50 -65.18
CA ALA A 318 6.59 -40.66 -63.76
C ALA A 318 7.39 -39.69 -62.87
N SER A 319 8.69 -39.50 -63.15
CA SER A 319 9.52 -38.51 -62.44
C SER A 319 9.15 -37.06 -62.76
N ARG A 320 8.69 -36.74 -63.98
CA ARG A 320 8.14 -35.42 -64.33
C ARG A 320 6.85 -35.14 -63.56
N ASP A 321 5.96 -36.11 -63.46
CA ASP A 321 4.66 -35.97 -62.76
C ASP A 321 4.86 -35.90 -61.23
N ALA A 322 5.84 -36.62 -60.69
CA ALA A 322 6.29 -36.47 -59.30
C ALA A 322 6.84 -35.05 -59.03
N VAL A 323 7.66 -34.51 -59.94
CA VAL A 323 8.15 -33.11 -59.84
C VAL A 323 6.99 -32.11 -59.98
N SER A 324 6.00 -32.36 -60.84
CA SER A 324 4.81 -31.50 -60.98
C SER A 324 3.98 -31.46 -59.70
N SER A 325 3.67 -32.61 -59.10
CA SER A 325 2.90 -32.68 -57.85
C SER A 325 3.69 -32.11 -56.66
N SER A 326 5.02 -32.23 -56.64
CA SER A 326 5.89 -31.53 -55.68
C SER A 326 5.82 -30.01 -55.84
N GLN A 327 5.85 -29.49 -57.07
CA GLN A 327 5.70 -28.06 -57.34
C GLN A 327 4.32 -27.52 -56.93
N GLU A 328 3.24 -28.28 -57.16
CA GLU A 328 1.90 -27.93 -56.67
C GLU A 328 1.82 -27.94 -55.12
N ALA A 329 2.46 -28.91 -54.47
CA ALA A 329 2.52 -28.99 -53.01
C ALA A 329 3.31 -27.82 -52.39
N ILE A 330 4.42 -27.40 -53.04
CA ILE A 330 5.22 -26.23 -52.64
C ILE A 330 4.38 -24.95 -52.82
N ALA A 331 3.74 -24.75 -53.97
CA ALA A 331 2.87 -23.59 -54.20
C ALA A 331 1.70 -23.53 -53.19
N ALA A 332 1.13 -24.68 -52.82
CA ALA A 332 0.11 -24.79 -51.77
C ALA A 332 0.66 -24.57 -50.35
N ALA A 333 1.96 -24.76 -50.11
CA ALA A 333 2.63 -24.37 -48.87
C ALA A 333 2.90 -22.86 -48.82
N GLU A 334 3.42 -22.28 -49.91
CA GLU A 334 3.65 -20.83 -50.05
C GLU A 334 2.36 -20.01 -49.91
N ALA A 335 1.23 -20.50 -50.47
CA ALA A 335 -0.07 -19.88 -50.27
C ALA A 335 -0.49 -19.85 -48.78
N ARG A 336 -0.25 -20.94 -48.04
CA ARG A 336 -0.57 -21.04 -46.60
C ARG A 336 0.36 -20.20 -45.74
N THR A 337 1.64 -20.08 -46.07
CA THR A 337 2.56 -19.19 -45.33
C THR A 337 2.28 -17.72 -45.61
N ALA A 338 1.83 -17.36 -46.82
CA ALA A 338 1.35 -16.02 -47.13
C ALA A 338 0.06 -15.66 -46.36
N GLU A 339 -0.91 -16.57 -46.29
CA GLU A 339 -2.14 -16.38 -45.48
C GLU A 339 -1.83 -16.27 -43.98
N ALA A 340 -0.97 -17.15 -43.46
CA ALA A 340 -0.48 -17.07 -42.09
C ALA A 340 0.21 -15.72 -41.81
N GLY A 341 1.08 -15.26 -42.71
CA GLY A 341 1.74 -13.97 -42.64
C GLY A 341 0.75 -12.80 -42.60
N ALA A 342 -0.28 -12.80 -43.44
CA ALA A 342 -1.34 -11.77 -43.43
C ALA A 342 -2.15 -11.77 -42.12
N SER A 343 -2.43 -12.96 -41.55
CA SER A 343 -3.10 -13.06 -40.24
C SER A 343 -2.23 -12.54 -39.09
N LEU A 344 -0.91 -12.77 -39.15
CA LEU A 344 0.06 -12.32 -38.16
C LEU A 344 0.26 -10.79 -38.23
N GLU A 345 0.29 -10.22 -39.44
CA GLU A 345 0.32 -8.76 -39.65
C GLU A 345 -0.96 -8.09 -39.12
N THR A 346 -2.12 -8.73 -39.33
CA THR A 346 -3.41 -8.28 -38.77
C THR A 346 -3.42 -8.36 -37.24
N ALA A 347 -2.82 -9.40 -36.65
CA ALA A 347 -2.66 -9.53 -35.21
C ALA A 347 -1.73 -8.46 -34.63
N ARG A 348 -0.62 -8.14 -35.30
CA ARG A 348 0.31 -7.05 -34.91
C ARG A 348 -0.39 -5.69 -34.84
N MET A 349 -1.11 -5.30 -35.91
CA MET A 349 -1.87 -4.04 -35.89
C MET A 349 -2.91 -4.00 -34.77
N ARG A 350 -3.50 -5.15 -34.42
CA ARG A 350 -4.42 -5.25 -33.28
C ARG A 350 -3.72 -5.07 -31.94
N VAL A 351 -2.52 -5.65 -31.75
CA VAL A 351 -1.70 -5.44 -30.54
C VAL A 351 -1.28 -3.97 -30.43
N GLU A 352 -0.76 -3.37 -31.50
CA GLU A 352 -0.38 -1.95 -31.51
C GLU A 352 -1.57 -1.04 -31.19
N SER A 353 -2.78 -1.35 -31.68
CA SER A 353 -4.01 -0.61 -31.34
C SER A 353 -4.45 -0.77 -29.87
N LEU A 354 -4.03 -1.84 -29.19
CA LEU A 354 -4.28 -2.05 -27.76
C LEU A 354 -3.21 -1.36 -26.91
N GLU A 355 -1.94 -1.41 -27.31
CA GLU A 355 -0.84 -0.67 -26.68
C GLU A 355 -1.10 0.84 -26.71
N GLN A 356 -1.53 1.37 -27.87
CA GLN A 356 -1.92 2.79 -28.00
C GLN A 356 -3.11 3.17 -27.10
N ARG A 357 -4.03 2.24 -26.83
CA ARG A 357 -5.13 2.46 -25.89
C ARG A 357 -4.66 2.42 -24.43
N ILE A 358 -3.84 1.44 -24.06
CA ILE A 358 -3.26 1.33 -22.71
C ILE A 358 -2.46 2.59 -22.37
N ALA A 359 -1.62 3.09 -23.28
CA ALA A 359 -0.85 4.31 -23.08
C ALA A 359 -1.71 5.60 -22.96
N GLU A 360 -2.96 5.56 -23.43
CA GLU A 360 -3.92 6.67 -23.28
C GLU A 360 -4.77 6.50 -22.01
N ASP A 361 -5.18 5.28 -21.67
CA ASP A 361 -5.83 4.95 -20.40
C ASP A 361 -4.88 5.25 -19.21
N GLU A 362 -3.57 4.97 -19.33
CA GLU A 362 -2.51 5.36 -18.38
C GLU A 362 -2.39 6.88 -18.22
N ARG A 363 -2.48 7.65 -19.31
CA ARG A 363 -2.50 9.12 -19.23
C ARG A 363 -3.74 9.64 -18.52
N GLN A 364 -4.89 9.03 -18.78
CA GLN A 364 -6.15 9.42 -18.13
C GLN A 364 -6.15 9.06 -16.65
N LEU A 365 -5.55 7.93 -16.27
CA LEU A 365 -5.29 7.56 -14.88
C LEU A 365 -4.29 8.52 -14.21
N GLY A 366 -3.23 8.94 -14.91
CA GLY A 366 -2.29 9.96 -14.42
C GLY A 366 -2.97 11.32 -14.18
N LEU A 367 -3.84 11.75 -15.09
CA LEU A 367 -4.66 12.97 -14.97
C LEU A 367 -5.77 12.86 -13.91
N ALA A 368 -6.28 11.65 -13.64
CA ALA A 368 -7.18 11.40 -12.53
C ALA A 368 -6.43 11.44 -11.19
N GLY A 369 -5.24 10.82 -11.13
CA GLY A 369 -4.34 10.85 -9.99
C GLY A 369 -3.92 12.27 -9.60
N SER A 370 -3.51 13.10 -10.57
CA SER A 370 -3.15 14.50 -10.29
C SER A 370 -4.33 15.32 -9.77
N LYS A 371 -5.55 15.08 -10.29
CA LYS A 371 -6.78 15.72 -9.78
C LYS A 371 -7.18 15.23 -8.40
N LEU A 372 -6.89 13.97 -8.07
CA LEU A 372 -7.12 13.42 -6.74
C LEU A 372 -6.10 13.94 -5.71
N THR A 373 -4.85 14.17 -6.09
CA THR A 373 -3.87 14.84 -5.21
C THR A 373 -4.12 16.33 -5.08
N GLU A 374 -4.58 17.02 -6.14
CA GLU A 374 -5.13 18.38 -6.03
C GLU A 374 -6.34 18.44 -5.10
N LEU A 375 -7.31 17.52 -5.22
CA LEU A 375 -8.46 17.44 -4.31
C LEU A 375 -8.04 17.14 -2.87
N ALA A 376 -7.14 16.18 -2.65
CA ALA A 376 -6.61 15.87 -1.32
C ALA A 376 -5.91 17.07 -0.69
N ARG A 377 -5.15 17.84 -1.48
CA ARG A 377 -4.53 19.09 -1.06
C ARG A 377 -5.56 20.19 -0.74
N VAL A 378 -6.58 20.37 -1.59
CA VAL A 378 -7.66 21.34 -1.31
C VAL A 378 -8.44 20.95 -0.05
N ILE A 379 -8.63 19.65 0.19
CA ILE A 379 -9.23 19.13 1.42
C ILE A 379 -8.33 19.37 2.64
N SER A 380 -7.01 19.19 2.56
CA SER A 380 -6.11 19.47 3.68
C SER A 380 -5.94 20.98 3.95
N GLU A 381 -6.00 21.83 2.93
CA GLU A 381 -6.06 23.30 3.07
C GLU A 381 -7.41 23.79 3.62
N GLN A 382 -8.49 23.02 3.45
CA GLN A 382 -9.83 23.31 4.01
C GLN A 382 -10.09 22.67 5.37
N ALA A 383 -9.40 21.59 5.73
CA ALA A 383 -9.54 20.89 7.02
C ALA A 383 -9.49 21.85 8.23
N PRO A 384 -8.49 22.74 8.41
CA PRO A 384 -8.47 23.67 9.55
C PRO A 384 -9.61 24.70 9.52
N ARG A 385 -10.21 24.99 8.35
CA ARG A 385 -11.39 25.86 8.25
C ARG A 385 -12.69 25.11 8.60
N LEU A 386 -12.75 23.82 8.34
CA LEU A 386 -13.85 22.95 8.78
C LEU A 386 -13.77 22.67 10.29
N GLU A 387 -12.55 22.54 10.84
CA GLU A 387 -12.27 22.43 12.27
C GLU A 387 -12.69 23.72 12.99
N GLN A 388 -12.24 24.90 12.54
CA GLN A 388 -12.73 26.21 13.02
C GLN A 388 -14.25 26.39 12.87
N GLY A 389 -14.84 25.83 11.80
CA GLY A 389 -16.30 25.82 11.61
C GLY A 389 -17.04 24.92 12.59
N ALA A 390 -16.43 23.80 12.99
CA ALA A 390 -16.96 22.90 14.02
C ALA A 390 -16.81 23.49 15.43
N GLU A 391 -15.67 24.12 15.73
CA GLU A 391 -15.44 24.90 16.96
C GLU A 391 -16.47 26.04 17.08
N ALA A 392 -16.71 26.78 15.99
CA ALA A 392 -17.72 27.83 15.95
C ALA A 392 -19.15 27.28 16.17
N MET A 393 -19.50 26.12 15.59
CA MET A 393 -20.80 25.49 15.84
C MET A 393 -20.93 24.89 17.25
N ALA A 394 -19.83 24.42 17.85
CA ALA A 394 -19.80 24.01 19.25
C ALA A 394 -20.00 25.22 20.18
N LEU A 395 -19.36 26.36 19.89
CA LEU A 395 -19.60 27.63 20.57
C LEU A 395 -21.06 28.11 20.42
N VAL A 396 -21.66 27.97 19.23
CA VAL A 396 -23.10 28.27 19.05
C VAL A 396 -23.96 27.36 19.92
N ALA A 397 -23.70 26.06 19.98
CA ALA A 397 -24.45 25.15 20.85
C ALA A 397 -24.30 25.48 22.35
N VAL A 398 -23.08 25.86 22.79
CA VAL A 398 -22.84 26.34 24.16
C VAL A 398 -23.61 27.64 24.44
N LEU A 399 -23.56 28.61 23.52
CA LEU A 399 -24.31 29.86 23.63
C LEU A 399 -25.82 29.65 23.59
N GLU A 400 -26.34 28.68 22.83
CA GLU A 400 -27.75 28.29 22.86
C GLU A 400 -28.14 27.69 24.22
N THR A 401 -27.28 26.84 24.82
CA THR A 401 -27.54 26.34 26.18
C THR A 401 -27.44 27.43 27.24
N GLU A 402 -26.54 28.41 27.09
CA GLU A 402 -26.40 29.51 28.04
C GLU A 402 -27.53 30.55 27.88
N ILE A 403 -27.99 30.82 26.66
CA ILE A 403 -29.21 31.60 26.42
C ILE A 403 -30.45 30.88 26.97
N ALA A 404 -30.51 29.54 26.89
CA ALA A 404 -31.57 28.76 27.53
C ALA A 404 -31.47 28.81 29.07
N ARG A 405 -30.26 28.75 29.64
CA ARG A 405 -30.00 28.89 31.07
C ARG A 405 -30.41 30.27 31.57
N LEU A 406 -29.90 31.34 30.97
CA LEU A 406 -30.22 32.73 31.30
C LEU A 406 -31.70 33.07 31.10
N ARG A 407 -32.40 32.42 30.15
CA ARG A 407 -33.87 32.52 30.04
C ARG A 407 -34.59 31.81 31.18
N ALA A 408 -34.19 30.59 31.54
CA ALA A 408 -34.78 29.90 32.69
C ALA A 408 -34.45 30.57 34.04
N GLU A 409 -33.32 31.26 34.12
CA GLU A 409 -32.89 32.08 35.25
C GLU A 409 -33.72 33.38 35.32
N ALA A 410 -33.91 34.09 34.20
CA ALA A 410 -34.82 35.23 34.13
C ALA A 410 -36.30 34.87 34.36
N ASP A 411 -36.80 33.78 33.76
CA ASP A 411 -38.17 33.27 34.00
C ASP A 411 -38.35 32.73 35.44
N GLY A 412 -37.25 32.47 36.17
CA GLY A 412 -37.26 32.01 37.56
C GLY A 412 -37.05 33.12 38.60
N GLU A 413 -36.34 34.18 38.25
CA GLU A 413 -36.06 35.32 39.14
C GLU A 413 -37.06 36.49 38.93
N VAL A 414 -37.91 36.43 37.90
CA VAL A 414 -39.05 37.34 37.69
C VAL A 414 -40.31 36.89 38.47
N GLU A 415 -40.13 36.62 39.77
CA GLU A 415 -41.09 37.10 40.80
C GLU A 415 -40.71 38.53 41.23
N VAL A 416 -40.34 39.38 40.25
CA VAL A 416 -40.16 40.82 40.46
C VAL A 416 -41.54 41.46 40.65
N ASP A 417 -41.96 41.44 41.91
CA ASP A 417 -43.03 42.22 42.56
C ASP A 417 -43.88 43.04 41.57
N GLU A 418 -44.94 42.41 41.05
CA GLU A 418 -45.83 43.02 40.04
C GLU A 418 -46.42 44.35 40.58
N ALA A 419 -46.58 44.48 41.90
CA ALA A 419 -47.00 45.72 42.55
C ALA A 419 -45.94 46.83 42.51
N ALA A 420 -44.64 46.51 42.50
CA ALA A 420 -43.57 47.50 42.30
C ALA A 420 -43.52 47.98 40.85
N MET A 421 -43.71 47.09 39.88
CA MET A 421 -43.78 47.45 38.46
C MET A 421 -45.06 48.23 38.10
N ASP A 422 -46.22 47.90 38.69
CA ASP A 422 -47.43 48.71 38.54
C ASP A 422 -47.41 50.01 39.36
N SER A 423 -46.67 50.07 40.48
CA SER A 423 -46.37 51.33 41.18
C SER A 423 -45.53 52.27 40.29
N LEU A 424 -44.50 51.75 39.63
CA LEU A 424 -43.71 52.50 38.65
C LEU A 424 -44.55 52.88 37.42
N ARG A 425 -45.33 51.95 36.85
CA ARG A 425 -46.19 52.21 35.68
C ARG A 425 -47.23 53.30 35.99
N SER A 426 -47.94 53.20 37.12
CA SER A 426 -48.92 54.22 37.54
C SER A 426 -48.27 55.56 37.91
N GLY A 427 -47.04 55.54 38.44
CA GLY A 427 -46.21 56.74 38.63
C GLY A 427 -45.81 57.42 37.31
N PHE A 428 -45.47 56.64 36.28
CA PHE A 428 -45.19 57.16 34.95
C PHE A 428 -46.46 57.61 34.22
N GLU A 429 -47.56 56.86 34.26
CA GLU A 429 -48.85 57.27 33.69
C GLU A 429 -49.38 58.53 34.39
N GLY A 430 -49.24 58.65 35.71
CA GLY A 430 -49.58 59.87 36.45
C GLY A 430 -48.79 61.08 35.95
N ARG A 431 -47.47 60.95 35.74
CA ARG A 431 -46.61 61.98 35.17
C ARG A 431 -46.87 62.27 33.69
N ILE A 432 -47.24 61.28 32.89
CA ILE A 432 -47.63 61.47 31.49
C ILE A 432 -48.94 62.27 31.42
N ASN A 433 -49.94 61.94 32.25
CA ASN A 433 -51.17 62.72 32.37
C ASN A 433 -50.91 64.14 32.90
N GLU A 434 -49.98 64.32 33.84
CA GLU A 434 -49.56 65.64 34.34
C GLU A 434 -48.86 66.47 33.25
N LEU A 435 -47.98 65.86 32.45
CA LEU A 435 -47.30 66.52 31.32
C LEU A 435 -48.22 66.78 30.13
N GLU A 436 -49.17 65.90 29.81
CA GLU A 436 -50.22 66.19 28.82
C GLU A 436 -51.16 67.28 29.32
N SER A 437 -51.50 67.31 30.61
CA SER A 437 -52.26 68.41 31.24
C SER A 437 -51.51 69.73 31.13
N ALA A 438 -50.20 69.76 31.43
CA ALA A 438 -49.36 70.94 31.31
C ALA A 438 -49.21 71.40 29.84
N LEU A 439 -49.00 70.48 28.90
CA LEU A 439 -48.98 70.77 27.46
C LEU A 439 -50.33 71.28 26.96
N GLN A 440 -51.44 70.74 27.44
CA GLN A 440 -52.78 71.15 27.04
C GLN A 440 -53.19 72.49 27.68
N ALA A 441 -52.71 72.79 28.89
CA ALA A 441 -52.79 74.11 29.50
C ALA A 441 -52.00 75.14 28.67
N ALA A 442 -50.71 74.92 28.43
CA ALA A 442 -49.87 75.80 27.61
C ALA A 442 -50.41 75.98 26.18
N ARG A 443 -50.98 74.93 25.58
CA ARG A 443 -51.62 74.96 24.26
C ARG A 443 -53.02 75.59 24.25
N SER A 444 -53.63 75.80 25.42
CA SER A 444 -54.84 76.61 25.57
C SER A 444 -54.50 78.09 25.81
N GLU A 445 -53.42 78.36 26.52
CA GLU A 445 -52.87 79.70 26.80
C GLU A 445 -52.30 80.32 25.52
N ALA A 446 -51.49 79.57 24.75
CA ALA A 446 -51.06 79.91 23.39
C ALA A 446 -52.20 79.91 22.34
N LYS A 447 -53.46 79.75 22.76
CA LYS A 447 -54.67 79.90 21.93
C LYS A 447 -55.57 81.05 22.39
N ALA A 448 -55.18 81.77 23.43
CA ALA A 448 -55.92 82.89 24.00
C ALA A 448 -55.39 84.27 23.54
N ASP A 449 -54.17 84.34 22.99
CA ASP A 449 -53.56 85.58 22.51
C ASP A 449 -53.23 85.48 21.00
N ASP A 450 -54.00 86.20 20.19
CA ASP A 450 -54.05 86.08 18.72
C ASP A 450 -52.98 86.96 18.06
N GLY A 451 -51.71 86.73 18.40
CA GLY A 451 -50.61 87.62 18.01
C GLY A 451 -49.19 87.22 18.42
N ILE A 452 -48.89 85.93 18.67
CA ILE A 452 -47.55 85.49 19.07
C ILE A 452 -46.61 85.41 17.86
N ASP A 453 -45.51 86.18 17.93
CA ASP A 453 -44.45 86.21 16.92
C ASP A 453 -43.72 84.85 16.82
N ALA A 454 -43.26 84.49 15.61
CA ALA A 454 -42.63 83.21 15.36
C ALA A 454 -41.34 83.03 16.19
N ASP A 455 -40.59 84.11 16.38
CA ASP A 455 -39.38 84.11 17.20
C ASP A 455 -39.67 83.90 18.70
N ALA A 456 -40.85 84.33 19.19
CA ALA A 456 -41.28 84.07 20.56
C ALA A 456 -41.65 82.60 20.78
N ALA A 457 -42.30 81.97 19.79
CA ALA A 457 -42.56 80.54 19.81
C ALA A 457 -41.26 79.71 19.74
N VAL A 458 -40.28 80.14 18.94
CA VAL A 458 -38.94 79.53 18.91
C VAL A 458 -38.22 79.71 20.26
N SER A 459 -38.33 80.88 20.91
CA SER A 459 -37.75 81.13 22.23
C SER A 459 -38.37 80.22 23.31
N MET A 460 -39.69 80.06 23.35
CA MET A 460 -40.36 79.15 24.29
C MET A 460 -40.00 77.68 24.02
N ILE A 461 -39.84 77.28 22.75
CA ILE A 461 -39.36 75.94 22.40
C ILE A 461 -37.91 75.74 22.86
N ALA A 462 -37.04 76.75 22.73
CA ALA A 462 -35.66 76.67 23.23
C ALA A 462 -35.61 76.60 24.77
N GLU A 463 -36.42 77.40 25.46
CA GLU A 463 -36.51 77.42 26.93
C GLU A 463 -37.09 76.11 27.50
N ALA A 464 -38.06 75.48 26.81
CA ALA A 464 -38.55 74.15 27.14
C ALA A 464 -37.57 73.01 26.76
N ARG A 465 -36.61 73.29 25.86
CA ARG A 465 -35.61 72.32 25.40
C ARG A 465 -34.35 72.33 26.25
N ALA A 466 -33.98 73.48 26.85
CA ALA A 466 -32.87 73.60 27.80
C ALA A 466 -32.88 72.53 28.92
N PRO A 467 -33.96 72.31 29.71
CA PRO A 467 -33.97 71.28 30.75
C PRO A 467 -33.95 69.84 30.20
N LEU A 468 -34.27 69.63 28.92
CA LEU A 468 -34.10 68.33 28.25
C LEU A 468 -32.67 68.15 27.74
N GLU A 469 -32.01 69.21 27.27
CA GLU A 469 -30.61 69.17 26.85
C GLU A 469 -29.66 69.06 28.06
N ASP A 470 -29.94 69.75 29.17
CA ASP A 470 -29.26 69.53 30.46
C ASP A 470 -29.45 68.09 30.96
N ARG A 471 -30.66 67.51 30.82
CA ARG A 471 -30.92 66.13 31.25
C ARG A 471 -30.32 65.08 30.30
N ILE A 472 -30.18 65.39 29.01
CA ILE A 472 -29.39 64.59 28.07
C ILE A 472 -27.91 64.67 28.44
N ALA A 473 -27.37 65.86 28.74
CA ALA A 473 -26.00 66.01 29.21
C ALA A 473 -25.74 65.31 30.55
N GLU A 474 -26.71 65.23 31.45
CA GLU A 474 -26.64 64.45 32.70
C GLU A 474 -26.63 62.93 32.41
N LEU A 475 -27.41 62.46 31.43
CA LEU A 475 -27.43 61.04 31.01
C LEU A 475 -26.19 60.65 30.19
N GLU A 476 -25.69 61.54 29.34
CA GLU A 476 -24.41 61.39 28.64
C GLU A 476 -23.24 61.46 29.63
N GLY A 477 -23.35 62.28 30.68
CA GLY A 477 -22.42 62.31 31.82
C GLY A 477 -22.41 60.99 32.58
N LEU A 478 -23.58 60.42 32.91
CA LEU A 478 -23.68 59.12 33.57
C LEU A 478 -23.20 57.96 32.68
N LEU A 479 -23.36 58.06 31.34
CA LEU A 479 -22.77 57.11 30.38
C LEU A 479 -21.25 57.27 30.25
N ALA A 480 -20.74 58.50 30.32
CA ALA A 480 -19.30 58.77 30.33
C ALA A 480 -18.64 58.32 31.64
N ASP A 481 -19.29 58.55 32.78
CA ASP A 481 -18.82 58.04 34.07
C ASP A 481 -18.87 56.51 34.11
N ALA A 482 -19.95 55.87 33.64
CA ALA A 482 -20.00 54.41 33.49
C ALA A 482 -18.85 53.86 32.61
N GLY A 483 -18.57 54.52 31.49
CA GLY A 483 -17.43 54.18 30.61
C GLY A 483 -16.05 54.49 31.20
N ASN A 484 -15.95 55.43 32.15
CA ASN A 484 -14.69 55.77 32.83
C ASN A 484 -14.46 54.90 34.09
N THR A 485 -15.51 54.41 34.76
CA THR A 485 -15.38 53.59 35.97
C THR A 485 -14.71 52.23 35.75
N GLU A 486 -14.63 51.74 34.51
CA GLU A 486 -13.84 50.55 34.16
C GLU A 486 -12.33 50.84 33.99
N THR A 487 -11.90 52.11 34.06
CA THR A 487 -10.55 52.53 33.63
C THR A 487 -9.57 52.86 34.79
N GLU A 488 -9.91 52.61 36.07
CA GLU A 488 -9.00 52.91 37.20
C GLU A 488 -8.76 51.78 38.23
N SER A 489 -9.11 50.53 37.90
CA SER A 489 -8.78 49.33 38.71
C SER A 489 -7.97 48.30 37.93
N GLY A 490 -6.71 48.62 37.64
CA GLY A 490 -5.88 47.84 36.71
C GLY A 490 -5.30 46.52 37.26
N VAL A 491 -5.75 45.40 36.70
CA VAL A 491 -4.96 44.16 36.49
C VAL A 491 -5.20 43.73 35.03
N ALA A 492 -4.19 43.20 34.35
CA ALA A 492 -4.23 43.02 32.90
C ALA A 492 -4.93 41.73 32.44
N SER A 493 -5.89 41.83 31.51
CA SER A 493 -6.31 40.71 30.66
C SER A 493 -6.96 41.13 29.33
N ASP A 494 -6.15 41.00 28.27
CA ASP A 494 -6.51 40.59 26.89
C ASP A 494 -7.43 41.42 25.94
N ASP A 495 -7.78 40.80 24.81
CA ASP A 495 -7.75 41.34 23.45
C ASP A 495 -8.91 42.29 23.05
N VAL A 496 -8.56 43.56 22.76
CA VAL A 496 -9.24 44.32 21.69
C VAL A 496 -8.30 44.37 20.49
N VAL A 497 -8.73 43.76 19.37
CA VAL A 497 -7.89 43.54 18.19
C VAL A 497 -7.48 44.86 17.52
N SER A 498 -6.34 45.39 17.92
CA SER A 498 -5.75 46.60 17.34
C SER A 498 -5.67 46.52 15.81
N ARG A 499 -6.08 47.61 15.14
CA ARG A 499 -6.01 47.83 13.68
C ARG A 499 -4.63 47.52 13.07
N GLU A 500 -3.59 47.61 13.87
CA GLU A 500 -2.20 47.25 13.57
C GLU A 500 -1.99 45.74 13.35
N LYS A 501 -2.71 44.86 14.08
CA LYS A 501 -2.76 43.40 13.80
C LYS A 501 -3.31 43.13 12.39
N TYR A 502 -4.32 43.89 11.94
CA TYR A 502 -4.94 43.73 10.62
C TYR A 502 -4.01 44.13 9.47
N GLU A 503 -3.37 45.30 9.56
CA GLU A 503 -2.35 45.72 8.57
C GLU A 503 -1.13 44.77 8.59
N ALA A 504 -0.70 44.26 9.76
CA ALA A 504 0.37 43.27 9.85
C ALA A 504 0.02 41.90 9.24
N VAL A 505 -1.27 41.51 9.20
CA VAL A 505 -1.75 40.31 8.47
C VAL A 505 -1.79 40.57 6.97
N LYS A 506 -2.27 41.73 6.55
CA LYS A 506 -2.31 42.17 5.14
C LYS A 506 -0.90 42.26 4.52
N ASP A 507 0.08 42.80 5.23
CA ASP A 507 1.49 42.79 4.82
C ASP A 507 2.08 41.37 4.76
N ARG A 508 1.66 40.44 5.64
CA ARG A 508 2.04 39.02 5.54
C ARG A 508 1.45 38.36 4.29
N CYS A 509 0.22 38.67 3.91
CA CYS A 509 -0.40 38.17 2.67
C CYS A 509 0.38 38.65 1.44
N ILE A 510 0.66 39.95 1.32
CA ILE A 510 1.43 40.53 0.18
C ILE A 510 2.87 39.95 0.13
N LYS A 511 3.44 39.60 1.29
CA LYS A 511 4.76 38.96 1.39
C LYS A 511 4.75 37.45 1.13
N ALA A 512 3.60 36.79 1.25
CA ALA A 512 3.40 35.41 0.82
C ALA A 512 3.15 35.32 -0.70
N GLU A 513 2.37 36.23 -1.25
CA GLU A 513 2.07 36.34 -2.69
C GLU A 513 3.36 36.48 -3.51
N ARG A 514 4.25 37.42 -3.13
CA ARG A 514 5.59 37.56 -3.75
C ARG A 514 6.48 36.34 -3.62
N ARG A 515 6.33 35.53 -2.55
CA ARG A 515 7.04 34.26 -2.40
C ARG A 515 6.48 33.17 -3.30
N SER A 516 5.21 33.25 -3.69
CA SER A 516 4.63 32.39 -4.74
C SER A 516 5.27 32.71 -6.09
N ASP A 517 5.35 33.99 -6.47
CA ASP A 517 6.02 34.42 -7.71
C ASP A 517 7.51 34.00 -7.77
N GLU A 518 8.22 34.12 -6.63
CA GLU A 518 9.61 33.66 -6.47
C GLU A 518 9.74 32.12 -6.57
N LEU A 519 8.73 31.36 -6.12
CA LEU A 519 8.71 29.90 -6.21
C LEU A 519 8.31 29.40 -7.61
N ASP A 520 7.35 30.04 -8.29
CA ASP A 520 6.99 29.70 -9.67
C ASP A 520 8.12 30.03 -10.65
N THR A 521 8.85 31.13 -10.43
CA THR A 521 10.06 31.42 -11.21
C THR A 521 11.23 30.49 -10.86
N ALA A 522 11.33 29.97 -9.63
CA ALA A 522 12.28 28.90 -9.30
C ALA A 522 11.91 27.56 -9.95
N LEU A 523 10.63 27.16 -9.92
CA LEU A 523 10.11 25.95 -10.55
C LEU A 523 10.26 25.97 -12.08
N ALA A 524 10.12 27.15 -12.70
CA ALA A 524 10.44 27.34 -14.10
C ALA A 524 11.93 27.10 -14.45
N MET A 525 12.85 27.23 -13.47
CA MET A 525 14.28 26.96 -13.66
C MET A 525 14.72 25.54 -13.25
N THR A 526 13.95 24.79 -12.46
CA THR A 526 14.29 23.42 -12.02
C THR A 526 13.78 22.30 -12.95
N ASN A 527 13.32 22.63 -14.16
CA ASN A 527 13.03 21.64 -15.21
C ASN A 527 14.35 21.02 -15.74
N ASP A 528 14.83 19.96 -15.07
CA ASP A 528 16.21 19.47 -15.18
C ASP A 528 16.51 18.64 -16.45
N ARG A 529 16.38 19.29 -17.61
CA ARG A 529 16.96 18.82 -18.87
C ARG A 529 18.48 18.68 -18.83
N GLY A 530 19.16 19.27 -17.84
CA GLY A 530 20.62 19.25 -17.70
C GLY A 530 21.14 17.88 -17.30
N GLN A 531 20.71 17.35 -16.16
CA GLN A 531 21.17 16.06 -15.63
C GLN A 531 20.83 14.89 -16.55
N ALA A 532 19.65 14.90 -17.20
CA ALA A 532 19.28 13.90 -18.19
C ALA A 532 20.23 13.92 -19.41
N GLN A 533 20.63 15.10 -19.90
CA GLN A 533 21.61 15.21 -20.99
C GLN A 533 23.04 14.83 -20.57
N GLU A 534 23.45 15.15 -19.34
CA GLU A 534 24.70 14.67 -18.73
C GLU A 534 24.77 13.14 -18.69
N MET A 535 23.72 12.47 -18.18
CA MET A 535 23.64 11.01 -18.16
C MET A 535 23.67 10.43 -19.59
N ALA A 536 22.91 11.01 -20.53
CA ALA A 536 22.92 10.57 -21.92
C ALA A 536 24.31 10.69 -22.60
N LYS A 537 25.08 11.75 -22.29
CA LYS A 537 26.48 11.91 -22.76
C LYS A 537 27.40 10.88 -22.11
N ARG A 538 27.26 10.63 -20.80
CA ARG A 538 28.04 9.62 -20.05
C ARG A 538 27.74 8.18 -20.48
N LEU A 539 26.52 7.90 -20.98
CA LEU A 539 26.14 6.61 -21.57
C LEU A 539 26.67 6.44 -23.01
N ARG A 540 26.50 7.44 -23.88
CA ARG A 540 27.05 7.41 -25.25
C ARG A 540 28.57 7.19 -25.26
N THR A 541 29.31 7.92 -24.44
CA THR A 541 30.78 7.78 -24.29
C THR A 541 31.22 6.49 -23.59
N LYS A 542 30.31 5.66 -23.07
CA LYS A 542 30.58 4.25 -22.69
C LYS A 542 30.30 3.30 -23.86
N ALA A 543 29.18 3.47 -24.55
CA ALA A 543 28.81 2.65 -25.71
C ALA A 543 29.85 2.74 -26.85
N GLU A 544 30.36 3.94 -27.13
CA GLU A 544 31.41 4.18 -28.13
C GLU A 544 32.68 3.34 -27.82
N ARG A 545 33.16 3.37 -26.57
CA ARG A 545 34.32 2.58 -26.13
C ARG A 545 34.10 1.07 -26.25
N VAL A 546 32.91 0.57 -25.94
CA VAL A 546 32.55 -0.85 -26.16
C VAL A 546 32.57 -1.18 -27.66
N SER A 547 32.07 -0.29 -28.52
CA SER A 547 32.10 -0.48 -29.98
C SER A 547 33.51 -0.51 -30.57
N GLU A 548 34.46 0.25 -30.00
CA GLU A 548 35.87 0.21 -30.41
C GLU A 548 36.54 -1.12 -30.04
N PHE A 549 36.27 -1.67 -28.84
CA PHE A 549 36.78 -2.99 -28.46
C PHE A 549 36.22 -4.11 -29.36
N ALA A 550 34.93 -4.06 -29.71
CA ALA A 550 34.35 -4.99 -30.68
C ALA A 550 35.05 -4.90 -32.05
N ARG A 551 35.17 -3.68 -32.60
CA ARG A 551 35.89 -3.43 -33.87
C ARG A 551 37.36 -3.86 -33.83
N HIS A 552 38.02 -3.79 -32.67
CA HIS A 552 39.39 -4.30 -32.52
C HIS A 552 39.46 -5.83 -32.55
N LEU A 553 38.48 -6.52 -31.96
CA LEU A 553 38.39 -7.99 -32.01
C LEU A 553 38.10 -8.50 -33.43
N ASP A 554 37.20 -7.86 -34.19
CA ASP A 554 36.95 -8.24 -35.59
C ASP A 554 38.16 -8.01 -36.50
N ARG A 555 38.89 -6.89 -36.30
CA ARG A 555 40.19 -6.68 -36.99
C ARG A 555 41.18 -7.80 -36.68
N ARG A 556 41.20 -8.34 -35.45
CA ARG A 556 42.04 -9.49 -35.08
C ARG A 556 41.56 -10.80 -35.72
N ARG A 557 40.25 -11.07 -35.71
CA ARG A 557 39.62 -12.22 -36.37
C ARG A 557 39.93 -12.25 -37.87
N ASN A 558 39.74 -11.12 -38.55
CA ASN A 558 39.96 -11.01 -40.00
C ASN A 558 41.45 -11.11 -40.38
N ARG A 559 42.37 -10.59 -39.55
CA ARG A 559 43.82 -10.82 -39.72
C ARG A 559 44.20 -12.30 -39.58
N LEU A 560 43.60 -13.04 -38.64
CA LEU A 560 43.84 -14.48 -38.48
C LEU A 560 43.25 -15.30 -39.64
N ALA A 561 42.06 -14.94 -40.13
CA ALA A 561 41.48 -15.55 -41.33
C ALA A 561 42.36 -15.32 -42.58
N ALA A 562 42.84 -14.08 -42.77
CA ALA A 562 43.77 -13.74 -43.85
C ALA A 562 45.08 -14.55 -43.75
N LEU A 563 45.68 -14.68 -42.56
CA LEU A 563 46.87 -15.51 -42.33
C LEU A 563 46.65 -16.99 -42.64
N ARG A 564 45.52 -17.58 -42.24
CA ARG A 564 45.17 -18.95 -42.63
C ARG A 564 45.05 -19.10 -44.15
N SER A 565 44.36 -18.20 -44.83
CA SER A 565 44.22 -18.25 -46.29
C SER A 565 45.55 -18.06 -47.03
N ALA A 566 46.48 -17.25 -46.49
CA ALA A 566 47.81 -17.06 -47.03
C ALA A 566 48.71 -18.30 -46.85
N MET A 567 48.62 -19.00 -45.71
CA MET A 567 49.35 -20.25 -45.49
C MET A 567 48.79 -21.40 -46.34
N GLY A 568 47.46 -21.50 -46.48
CA GLY A 568 46.83 -22.49 -47.37
C GLY A 568 47.33 -22.37 -48.81
N ARG A 569 47.41 -21.15 -49.36
CA ARG A 569 47.92 -20.90 -50.72
C ARG A 569 49.41 -21.22 -50.91
N ARG A 570 50.22 -21.26 -49.85
CA ARG A 570 51.65 -21.63 -49.93
C ARG A 570 51.91 -23.14 -49.91
N ARG A 571 50.92 -23.97 -49.55
CA ARG A 571 51.06 -25.44 -49.51
C ARG A 571 50.84 -26.13 -50.86
N GLY A 572 50.45 -25.39 -51.90
CA GLY A 572 50.18 -25.89 -53.26
C GLY A 572 51.11 -25.34 -54.35
N ALA A 573 52.30 -24.85 -54.01
CA ALA A 573 53.31 -24.42 -54.98
C ALA A 573 54.30 -25.57 -55.25
N GLU A 574 54.48 -25.89 -56.53
CA GLU A 574 55.21 -27.05 -57.04
C GLU A 574 56.74 -26.98 -56.76
N ILE A 575 57.36 -28.13 -56.49
CA ILE A 575 58.79 -28.24 -56.14
C ILE A 575 59.59 -28.67 -57.38
N VAL A 576 60.51 -27.81 -57.81
CA VAL A 576 61.53 -28.12 -58.84
C VAL A 576 62.90 -28.18 -58.16
N PRO A 577 63.73 -29.22 -58.39
CA PRO A 577 64.98 -29.41 -57.65
C PRO A 577 66.21 -28.81 -58.36
N GLU A 578 66.95 -27.93 -57.67
CA GLU A 578 68.37 -27.68 -57.93
C GLU A 578 69.18 -27.76 -56.62
N GLY A 579 70.46 -28.13 -56.72
CA GLY A 579 71.23 -28.67 -55.61
C GLY A 579 72.12 -27.70 -54.82
N ASN A 580 72.83 -28.26 -53.85
CA ASN A 580 73.98 -27.68 -53.12
C ASN A 580 73.71 -26.58 -52.06
N ALA A 581 72.47 -26.39 -51.61
CA ALA A 581 72.15 -25.63 -50.38
C ALA A 581 71.88 -26.51 -49.14
N THR A 582 71.73 -27.83 -49.34
CA THR A 582 70.99 -28.73 -48.44
C THR A 582 71.54 -28.87 -47.01
N TYR A 583 72.85 -28.79 -46.78
CA TYR A 583 73.42 -29.11 -45.45
C TYR A 583 73.11 -28.05 -44.38
N HIS A 584 73.16 -26.75 -44.73
CA HIS A 584 72.83 -25.68 -43.78
C HIS A 584 71.32 -25.49 -43.62
N GLU A 585 70.51 -25.88 -44.61
CA GLU A 585 69.06 -25.91 -44.47
C GLU A 585 68.59 -27.09 -43.62
N LEU A 586 69.21 -28.27 -43.76
CA LEU A 586 69.01 -29.40 -42.83
C LEU A 586 69.36 -29.01 -41.39
N GLN A 587 70.53 -28.40 -41.14
CA GLN A 587 70.88 -27.94 -39.79
C GLN A 587 69.90 -26.90 -39.23
N ARG A 588 69.34 -26.02 -40.07
CA ARG A 588 68.28 -25.09 -39.66
C ARG A 588 66.97 -25.79 -39.36
N LEU A 589 66.59 -26.80 -40.13
CA LEU A 589 65.37 -27.59 -39.90
C LEU A 589 65.50 -28.49 -38.66
N GLU A 590 66.68 -29.03 -38.37
CA GLU A 590 66.96 -29.76 -37.12
C GLU A 590 66.93 -28.82 -35.90
N ALA A 591 67.55 -27.64 -36.00
CA ALA A 591 67.45 -26.61 -34.96
C ALA A 591 66.00 -26.18 -34.72
N GLN A 592 65.22 -25.92 -35.78
CA GLN A 592 63.80 -25.59 -35.67
C GLN A 592 62.96 -26.73 -35.12
N ARG A 593 63.28 -28.00 -35.43
CA ARG A 593 62.61 -29.17 -34.81
C ARG A 593 62.93 -29.31 -33.32
N LEU A 594 64.14 -28.96 -32.89
CA LEU A 594 64.53 -28.93 -31.48
C LEU A 594 63.90 -27.75 -30.73
N GLU A 595 63.80 -26.57 -31.35
CA GLU A 595 63.06 -25.43 -30.80
C GLU A 595 61.56 -25.73 -30.70
N LEU A 596 60.96 -26.32 -31.74
CA LEU A 596 59.53 -26.70 -31.73
C LEU A 596 59.22 -27.82 -30.73
N SER A 597 60.11 -28.78 -30.51
CA SER A 597 59.92 -29.81 -29.47
C SER A 597 60.05 -29.23 -28.06
N GLN A 598 61.03 -28.34 -27.82
CA GLN A 598 61.11 -27.59 -26.56
C GLN A 598 59.90 -26.68 -26.33
N VAL A 599 59.38 -26.03 -27.37
CA VAL A 599 58.14 -25.21 -27.28
C VAL A 599 56.92 -26.09 -27.01
N ARG A 600 56.76 -27.25 -27.66
CA ARG A 600 55.70 -28.22 -27.33
C ARG A 600 55.82 -28.70 -25.88
N GLU A 601 57.02 -29.01 -25.39
CA GLU A 601 57.22 -29.47 -24.02
C GLU A 601 56.99 -28.35 -22.99
N PHE A 602 57.40 -27.11 -23.29
CA PHE A 602 57.14 -25.94 -22.44
C PHE A 602 55.65 -25.60 -22.40
N LEU A 603 54.95 -25.68 -23.55
CA LEU A 603 53.50 -25.53 -23.63
C LEU A 603 52.79 -26.59 -22.79
N GLY A 604 53.10 -27.88 -22.97
CA GLY A 604 52.51 -28.97 -22.19
C GLY A 604 52.75 -28.85 -20.68
N ARG A 605 53.95 -28.43 -20.25
CA ARG A 605 54.24 -28.11 -18.84
C ARG A 605 53.42 -26.90 -18.35
N SER A 606 53.29 -25.85 -19.17
CA SER A 606 52.51 -24.65 -18.83
C SER A 606 51.01 -24.96 -18.74
N GLU A 607 50.50 -25.83 -19.61
CA GLU A 607 49.12 -26.27 -19.64
C GLU A 607 48.80 -27.17 -18.45
N GLN A 608 49.67 -28.13 -18.09
CA GLN A 608 49.50 -28.90 -16.86
C GLN A 608 49.50 -28.01 -15.61
N GLN A 609 50.30 -26.94 -15.57
CA GLN A 609 50.23 -25.94 -14.48
C GLN A 609 48.93 -25.11 -14.53
N MET A 610 48.46 -24.74 -15.72
CA MET A 610 47.21 -23.99 -15.89
C MET A 610 45.99 -24.84 -15.51
N VAL A 611 45.89 -26.08 -16.00
CA VAL A 611 44.86 -27.07 -15.61
C VAL A 611 44.86 -27.31 -14.10
N ARG A 612 46.04 -27.46 -13.45
CA ARG A 612 46.12 -27.58 -11.99
C ARG A 612 45.63 -26.33 -11.24
N ARG A 613 45.78 -25.13 -11.81
CA ARG A 613 45.19 -23.89 -11.27
C ARG A 613 43.69 -23.78 -11.55
N TRP A 614 43.21 -24.26 -12.70
CA TRP A 614 41.81 -24.17 -13.15
C TRP A 614 40.90 -25.32 -12.64
N ALA A 615 41.47 -26.41 -12.14
CA ALA A 615 40.72 -27.49 -11.49
C ALA A 615 40.22 -27.10 -10.08
N ARG A 616 41.06 -26.41 -9.29
CA ARG A 616 40.74 -26.01 -7.91
C ARG A 616 39.48 -25.11 -7.74
N PRO A 617 39.22 -24.09 -8.58
CA PRO A 617 37.99 -23.30 -8.44
C PRO A 617 36.72 -24.07 -8.86
N ARG A 618 36.83 -25.08 -9.73
CA ARG A 618 35.66 -25.82 -10.23
C ARG A 618 35.00 -26.69 -9.15
N SER A 619 35.78 -27.34 -8.28
CA SER A 619 35.20 -28.12 -7.17
C SER A 619 34.47 -27.23 -6.14
N VAL A 620 35.01 -26.04 -5.85
CA VAL A 620 34.36 -25.04 -5.00
C VAL A 620 33.04 -24.57 -5.64
N ALA A 621 33.04 -24.28 -6.94
CA ALA A 621 31.84 -23.90 -7.67
C ALA A 621 30.76 -25.01 -7.67
N THR A 622 31.13 -26.29 -7.81
CA THR A 622 30.16 -27.39 -7.72
C THR A 622 29.56 -27.54 -6.32
N VAL A 623 30.36 -27.35 -5.25
CA VAL A 623 29.83 -27.39 -3.87
C VAL A 623 28.89 -26.22 -3.61
N ALA A 624 29.23 -25.01 -4.09
CA ALA A 624 28.34 -23.86 -4.00
C ALA A 624 27.01 -24.08 -4.75
N TRP A 625 27.03 -24.66 -5.94
CA TRP A 625 25.81 -25.01 -6.68
C TRP A 625 24.96 -26.06 -5.97
N VAL A 626 25.56 -27.10 -5.37
CA VAL A 626 24.81 -28.08 -4.56
C VAL A 626 24.15 -27.43 -3.34
N LEU A 627 24.82 -26.48 -2.67
CA LEU A 627 24.24 -25.73 -1.56
C LEU A 627 23.09 -24.81 -2.01
N VAL A 628 23.21 -24.14 -3.17
CA VAL A 628 22.10 -23.35 -3.75
C VAL A 628 20.91 -24.24 -4.08
N ILE A 629 21.14 -25.39 -4.70
CA ILE A 629 20.07 -26.34 -5.08
C ILE A 629 19.42 -26.99 -3.86
N LEU A 630 20.18 -27.26 -2.79
CA LEU A 630 19.62 -27.65 -1.49
C LEU A 630 18.73 -26.55 -0.91
N GLY A 631 19.18 -25.28 -0.91
CA GLY A 631 18.40 -24.14 -0.44
C GLY A 631 17.09 -23.94 -1.22
N VAL A 632 17.14 -24.05 -2.56
CA VAL A 632 15.95 -24.01 -3.42
C VAL A 632 15.02 -25.20 -3.15
N SER A 633 15.57 -26.41 -2.92
CA SER A 633 14.78 -27.59 -2.59
C SER A 633 14.05 -27.44 -1.24
N VAL A 634 14.71 -26.88 -0.23
CA VAL A 634 14.11 -26.58 1.08
C VAL A 634 13.02 -25.51 0.95
N ALA A 635 13.26 -24.44 0.19
CA ALA A 635 12.25 -23.42 -0.06
C ALA A 635 11.02 -23.99 -0.81
N ALA A 636 11.25 -24.77 -1.87
CA ALA A 636 10.18 -25.43 -2.62
C ALA A 636 9.39 -26.44 -1.77
N GLY A 637 10.08 -27.20 -0.90
CA GLY A 637 9.45 -28.11 0.06
C GLY A 637 8.59 -27.37 1.10
N TRP A 638 9.07 -26.22 1.59
CA TRP A 638 8.34 -25.36 2.53
C TRP A 638 7.07 -24.75 1.89
N PHE A 639 7.20 -24.13 0.71
CA PHE A 639 6.04 -23.58 0.00
C PHE A 639 5.05 -24.68 -0.43
N GLY A 640 5.54 -25.77 -1.01
CA GLY A 640 4.71 -26.90 -1.43
C GLY A 640 3.95 -27.54 -0.26
N THR A 641 4.57 -27.70 0.91
CA THR A 641 3.84 -28.23 2.07
C THR A 641 2.88 -27.24 2.69
N ARG A 642 3.18 -25.93 2.70
CA ARG A 642 2.20 -24.90 3.11
C ARG A 642 0.98 -24.85 2.17
N GLU A 643 1.12 -25.27 0.92
CA GLU A 643 0.03 -25.30 -0.06
C GLU A 643 -0.76 -26.63 -0.06
N PHE A 644 -0.08 -27.77 -0.03
CA PHE A 644 -0.70 -29.10 -0.19
C PHE A 644 -0.93 -29.88 1.11
N VAL A 645 -0.33 -29.50 2.24
CA VAL A 645 -0.61 -30.12 3.54
C VAL A 645 -1.56 -29.23 4.32
N PRO A 646 -2.81 -29.65 4.58
CA PRO A 646 -3.72 -28.88 5.42
C PRO A 646 -3.12 -28.81 6.83
N ILE A 647 -2.90 -27.59 7.32
CA ILE A 647 -2.33 -27.33 8.63
C ILE A 647 -3.51 -27.33 9.62
N PRO A 648 -3.49 -28.18 10.67
CA PRO A 648 -4.54 -28.19 11.68
C PRO A 648 -4.47 -26.92 12.53
N GLY A 649 -5.60 -26.52 13.10
CA GLY A 649 -5.67 -25.36 13.98
C GLY A 649 -7.04 -25.22 14.62
N THR A 650 -7.25 -24.06 15.25
CA THR A 650 -8.55 -23.68 15.81
C THR A 650 -8.95 -22.30 15.28
N ALA A 651 -10.20 -22.16 14.86
CA ALA A 651 -10.82 -20.84 14.70
C ALA A 651 -11.62 -20.50 15.95
N THR A 652 -11.63 -19.24 16.35
CA THR A 652 -12.41 -18.73 17.49
C THR A 652 -13.29 -17.54 17.09
N VAL A 653 -14.51 -17.47 17.63
CA VAL A 653 -15.44 -16.33 17.52
C VAL A 653 -16.10 -16.11 18.87
N SER A 654 -16.13 -14.89 19.37
CA SER A 654 -16.98 -14.51 20.52
C SER A 654 -18.39 -14.13 20.05
N LEU A 655 -19.40 -14.71 20.68
CA LEU A 655 -20.79 -14.25 20.64
C LEU A 655 -21.08 -13.49 21.93
N VAL A 656 -21.66 -12.30 21.81
CA VAL A 656 -22.06 -11.47 22.96
C VAL A 656 -23.58 -11.38 23.01
N ALA A 657 -24.15 -11.53 24.21
CA ALA A 657 -25.57 -11.36 24.44
C ALA A 657 -25.95 -9.87 24.47
N SER A 658 -26.72 -9.42 23.49
CA SER A 658 -27.35 -8.11 23.47
C SER A 658 -28.81 -8.23 23.93
N ALA A 659 -29.08 -7.85 25.18
CA ALA A 659 -30.43 -7.69 25.68
C ALA A 659 -31.11 -6.45 25.07
N ALA A 660 -32.45 -6.42 25.03
CA ALA A 660 -33.20 -5.32 24.42
C ALA A 660 -32.94 -3.93 25.06
N GLY A 661 -32.46 -3.88 26.30
CA GLY A 661 -32.03 -2.65 27.00
C GLY A 661 -30.52 -2.41 27.04
N GLY A 662 -29.72 -3.12 26.23
CA GLY A 662 -28.25 -2.95 26.14
C GLY A 662 -27.44 -3.49 27.33
N ALA A 663 -28.07 -3.76 28.48
CA ALA A 663 -27.42 -4.34 29.65
C ALA A 663 -26.88 -5.77 29.39
N PRO A 664 -25.74 -6.16 29.99
CA PRO A 664 -25.23 -7.53 29.91
C PRO A 664 -26.15 -8.51 30.65
N LEU A 665 -26.29 -9.72 30.12
CA LEU A 665 -26.98 -10.80 30.83
C LEU A 665 -26.16 -11.24 32.05
N THR A 666 -26.83 -11.54 33.16
CA THR A 666 -26.22 -12.04 34.40
C THR A 666 -27.10 -13.13 35.05
N GLY A 667 -26.48 -14.01 35.84
CA GLY A 667 -27.16 -15.11 36.54
C GLY A 667 -27.85 -16.12 35.63
N GLU A 668 -28.95 -16.71 36.13
CA GLU A 668 -29.78 -17.72 35.47
C GLU A 668 -30.16 -17.37 34.02
N VAL A 669 -30.34 -16.08 33.71
CA VAL A 669 -30.68 -15.61 32.36
C VAL A 669 -29.52 -15.86 31.39
N ALA A 670 -28.27 -15.63 31.81
CA ALA A 670 -27.08 -15.94 31.01
C ALA A 670 -26.92 -17.46 30.83
N GLU A 671 -27.05 -18.25 31.91
CA GLU A 671 -26.98 -19.71 31.85
C GLU A 671 -28.03 -20.30 30.86
N SER A 672 -29.25 -19.75 30.88
CA SER A 672 -30.31 -20.14 29.93
C SER A 672 -29.97 -19.77 28.48
N TRP A 673 -29.27 -18.65 28.27
CA TRP A 673 -28.85 -18.17 26.96
C TRP A 673 -27.72 -19.05 26.39
N ASP A 674 -26.75 -19.46 27.21
CA ASP A 674 -25.67 -20.37 26.81
C ASP A 674 -26.17 -21.80 26.56
N ALA A 675 -27.04 -22.31 27.44
CA ALA A 675 -27.67 -23.62 27.27
C ALA A 675 -28.46 -23.70 25.95
N TRP A 676 -29.16 -22.62 25.58
CA TRP A 676 -29.87 -22.55 24.31
C TRP A 676 -28.93 -22.57 23.09
N HIS A 677 -27.80 -21.84 23.11
CA HIS A 677 -26.87 -21.84 21.98
C HIS A 677 -26.14 -23.18 21.81
N ARG A 678 -25.81 -23.86 22.92
CA ARG A 678 -25.27 -25.23 22.91
C ARG A 678 -26.31 -26.24 22.36
N ALA A 679 -27.59 -26.09 22.71
CA ALA A 679 -28.66 -26.94 22.20
C ALA A 679 -29.03 -26.65 20.72
N LEU A 680 -28.86 -25.41 20.24
CA LEU A 680 -29.11 -25.07 18.83
C LEU A 680 -28.09 -25.74 17.89
N ALA A 681 -26.86 -25.95 18.33
CA ALA A 681 -25.81 -26.55 17.51
C ALA A 681 -26.11 -28.00 17.09
N THR A 682 -26.91 -28.73 17.88
CA THR A 682 -27.34 -30.11 17.62
C THR A 682 -28.75 -30.22 17.03
N ASP A 683 -29.44 -29.11 16.76
CA ASP A 683 -30.74 -29.10 16.07
C ASP A 683 -30.57 -29.42 14.57
N PRO A 684 -31.18 -30.50 14.03
CA PRO A 684 -31.15 -30.79 12.60
C PRO A 684 -31.59 -29.63 11.71
N ALA A 685 -32.54 -28.80 12.14
CA ALA A 685 -32.97 -27.63 11.37
C ALA A 685 -31.86 -26.57 11.27
N PHE A 686 -31.07 -26.37 12.33
CA PHE A 686 -29.90 -25.50 12.32
C PHE A 686 -28.78 -26.09 11.46
N ILE A 687 -28.49 -27.39 11.59
CA ILE A 687 -27.48 -28.12 10.80
C ILE A 687 -27.77 -27.97 9.29
N ALA A 688 -29.03 -28.12 8.87
CA ALA A 688 -29.44 -27.93 7.47
C ALA A 688 -29.24 -26.48 6.97
N ILE A 689 -29.49 -25.45 7.80
CA ILE A 689 -29.26 -24.05 7.43
C ILE A 689 -27.76 -23.74 7.33
N VAL A 690 -26.95 -24.25 8.28
CA VAL A 690 -25.48 -24.14 8.23
C VAL A 690 -24.93 -24.84 6.99
N GLN A 691 -25.34 -26.09 6.72
CA GLN A 691 -24.94 -26.84 5.53
C GLN A 691 -25.23 -26.05 4.25
N LYS A 692 -26.41 -25.44 4.14
CA LYS A 692 -26.80 -24.63 2.99
C LYS A 692 -25.92 -23.36 2.85
N ARG A 693 -25.54 -22.72 3.95
CA ARG A 693 -24.64 -21.55 3.94
C ARG A 693 -23.20 -21.92 3.60
N LEU A 694 -22.70 -23.07 4.07
CA LEU A 694 -21.39 -23.61 3.70
C LEU A 694 -21.33 -24.04 2.23
N ALA A 695 -22.41 -24.66 1.73
CA ALA A 695 -22.52 -25.07 0.32
C ALA A 695 -22.55 -23.86 -0.61
N ALA A 696 -23.29 -22.80 -0.27
CA ALA A 696 -23.30 -21.53 -1.01
C ALA A 696 -21.93 -20.82 -1.01
N ARG A 697 -21.06 -21.09 -0.01
CA ARG A 697 -19.67 -20.61 0.07
C ARG A 697 -18.66 -21.56 -0.58
N GLY A 698 -19.07 -22.72 -1.10
CA GLY A 698 -18.17 -23.71 -1.70
C GLY A 698 -17.28 -24.48 -0.70
N ILE A 699 -17.62 -24.45 0.59
CA ILE A 699 -16.81 -24.99 1.70
C ILE A 699 -17.52 -26.09 2.52
N ALA A 700 -18.68 -26.58 2.06
CA ALA A 700 -19.40 -27.66 2.75
C ALA A 700 -18.55 -28.94 2.85
N PRO A 701 -18.62 -29.67 3.99
CA PRO A 701 -17.91 -30.93 4.15
C PRO A 701 -18.49 -32.03 3.24
N GLU A 702 -17.61 -32.91 2.76
CA GLU A 702 -17.98 -34.04 1.92
C GLU A 702 -18.87 -35.01 2.70
N GLY A 703 -20.07 -35.28 2.18
CA GLY A 703 -21.15 -35.97 2.90
C GLY A 703 -22.31 -35.07 3.35
N GLY A 704 -22.24 -33.75 3.11
CA GLY A 704 -23.40 -32.86 3.22
C GLY A 704 -23.89 -32.66 4.65
N GLU A 705 -25.20 -32.80 4.88
CA GLU A 705 -25.84 -32.50 6.16
C GLU A 705 -25.32 -33.41 7.30
N ALA A 706 -25.21 -34.72 7.05
CA ALA A 706 -24.68 -35.69 8.01
C ALA A 706 -23.15 -35.56 8.26
N ALA A 707 -22.42 -34.87 7.38
CA ALA A 707 -21.04 -34.47 7.65
C ALA A 707 -20.96 -33.14 8.40
N THR A 708 -21.88 -32.21 8.12
CA THR A 708 -21.99 -30.92 8.81
C THR A 708 -22.43 -31.11 10.26
N GLY A 709 -23.36 -32.03 10.53
CA GLY A 709 -23.79 -32.39 11.89
C GLY A 709 -22.66 -32.96 12.73
N ARG A 710 -21.89 -33.93 12.19
CA ARG A 710 -20.72 -34.48 12.89
C ARG A 710 -19.64 -33.43 13.14
N MET A 711 -19.36 -32.54 12.19
CA MET A 711 -18.45 -31.41 12.42
C MET A 711 -18.95 -30.48 13.56
N LEU A 712 -20.25 -30.26 13.68
CA LEU A 712 -20.85 -29.46 14.75
C LEU A 712 -20.92 -30.19 16.11
N GLU A 713 -20.75 -31.52 16.14
CA GLU A 713 -20.75 -32.36 17.35
C GLU A 713 -19.34 -32.76 17.81
N GLU A 714 -18.42 -33.02 16.88
CA GLU A 714 -17.06 -33.51 17.10
C GLU A 714 -16.01 -32.38 17.13
N ASP A 715 -16.11 -31.36 16.25
CA ASP A 715 -15.08 -30.32 16.07
C ASP A 715 -15.41 -28.97 16.73
N LEU A 716 -16.69 -28.65 16.97
CA LEU A 716 -17.13 -27.37 17.55
C LEU A 716 -17.31 -27.47 19.08
N SER A 717 -16.54 -26.68 19.82
CA SER A 717 -16.67 -26.53 21.27
C SER A 717 -17.10 -25.11 21.69
N PHE A 718 -17.56 -25.00 22.94
CA PHE A 718 -18.20 -23.81 23.51
C PHE A 718 -17.49 -23.39 24.80
N GLU A 719 -16.55 -22.47 24.68
CA GLU A 719 -15.84 -21.85 25.82
C GLU A 719 -16.69 -20.72 26.42
N ASP A 720 -16.78 -20.69 27.74
CA ASP A 720 -17.48 -19.65 28.51
C ASP A 720 -16.50 -18.50 28.81
N GLU A 721 -16.78 -17.29 28.30
CA GLU A 721 -16.00 -16.07 28.56
C GLU A 721 -16.59 -15.21 29.69
N GLY A 722 -17.60 -15.72 30.40
CA GLY A 722 -18.35 -15.02 31.44
C GLY A 722 -19.74 -14.58 31.00
N SER A 723 -20.46 -13.92 31.92
CA SER A 723 -21.90 -13.69 31.82
C SER A 723 -22.35 -13.02 30.52
N GLY A 724 -23.00 -13.79 29.64
CA GLY A 724 -23.46 -13.34 28.32
C GLY A 724 -22.36 -13.26 27.25
N ARG A 725 -21.26 -14.01 27.39
CA ARG A 725 -20.17 -14.11 26.41
C ARG A 725 -19.79 -15.56 26.17
N LEU A 726 -20.06 -16.05 24.96
CA LEU A 726 -19.84 -17.44 24.57
C LEU A 726 -18.86 -17.48 23.40
N ARG A 727 -17.68 -18.03 23.63
CA ARG A 727 -16.69 -18.25 22.57
C ARG A 727 -16.95 -19.60 21.91
N LEU A 728 -17.27 -19.53 20.62
CA LEU A 728 -17.23 -20.67 19.73
C LEU A 728 -15.77 -20.97 19.38
N VAL A 729 -15.36 -22.24 19.50
CA VAL A 729 -14.05 -22.72 19.04
C VAL A 729 -14.27 -23.88 18.08
N LEU A 730 -13.89 -23.71 16.81
CA LEU A 730 -13.95 -24.77 15.81
C LEU A 730 -12.54 -25.32 15.57
N SER A 731 -12.33 -26.57 15.97
CA SER A 731 -11.12 -27.32 15.64
C SER A 731 -11.19 -27.83 14.21
N GLY A 732 -10.05 -28.22 13.64
CA GLY A 732 -10.05 -29.00 12.40
C GLY A 732 -8.72 -29.10 11.70
N THR A 733 -8.72 -29.81 10.58
CA THR A 733 -7.49 -30.19 9.86
C THR A 733 -6.98 -29.13 8.87
N ASP A 734 -7.84 -28.22 8.38
CA ASP A 734 -7.48 -27.21 7.39
C ASP A 734 -7.82 -25.78 7.86
N THR A 735 -6.82 -25.08 8.41
CA THR A 735 -6.90 -23.65 8.76
C THR A 735 -7.48 -22.74 7.66
N ARG A 736 -7.35 -23.09 6.37
CA ARG A 736 -7.88 -22.29 5.25
C ARG A 736 -9.40 -22.33 5.17
N ARG A 737 -10.03 -23.39 5.70
CA ARG A 737 -11.49 -23.60 5.75
C ARG A 737 -12.08 -23.24 7.10
N LEU A 738 -11.29 -23.23 8.18
CA LEU A 738 -11.78 -22.96 9.53
C LEU A 738 -12.38 -21.55 9.69
N GLU A 739 -11.70 -20.49 9.22
CA GLU A 739 -12.21 -19.11 9.32
C GLU A 739 -13.57 -18.95 8.63
N PRO A 740 -13.74 -19.29 7.33
CA PRO A 740 -14.99 -19.04 6.62
C PRO A 740 -16.12 -20.01 7.02
N THR A 741 -15.78 -21.16 7.63
CA THR A 741 -16.74 -22.12 8.18
C THR A 741 -17.26 -21.65 9.53
N LEU A 742 -16.38 -21.24 10.46
CA LEU A 742 -16.82 -20.71 11.75
C LEU A 742 -17.58 -19.39 11.58
N ASP A 743 -17.17 -18.51 10.66
CA ASP A 743 -17.97 -17.34 10.29
C ASP A 743 -19.37 -17.72 9.80
N ALA A 744 -19.49 -18.76 8.98
CA ALA A 744 -20.80 -19.21 8.47
C ALA A 744 -21.67 -19.78 9.61
N ILE A 745 -21.08 -20.53 10.55
CA ILE A 745 -21.76 -21.04 11.74
C ILE A 745 -22.20 -19.88 12.63
N ALA A 746 -21.27 -19.01 13.04
CA ALA A 746 -21.52 -17.91 13.98
C ALA A 746 -22.51 -16.88 13.43
N THR A 747 -22.40 -16.50 12.15
CA THR A 747 -23.40 -15.63 11.50
C THR A 747 -24.74 -16.32 11.26
N THR A 748 -24.81 -17.65 11.25
CA THR A 748 -26.11 -18.38 11.24
C THR A 748 -26.71 -18.39 12.64
N MET A 749 -25.89 -18.72 13.65
CA MET A 749 -26.25 -18.77 15.06
C MET A 749 -26.75 -17.41 15.56
N ALA A 750 -26.06 -16.32 15.24
CA ALA A 750 -26.52 -14.95 15.50
C ALA A 750 -27.86 -14.64 14.80
N SER A 751 -28.04 -15.06 13.54
CA SER A 751 -29.28 -14.81 12.80
C SER A 751 -30.49 -15.58 13.32
N GLU A 752 -30.32 -16.83 13.78
CA GLU A 752 -31.41 -17.60 14.41
C GLU A 752 -31.64 -17.20 15.87
N SER A 753 -30.59 -16.83 16.60
CA SER A 753 -30.69 -16.19 17.92
C SER A 753 -31.56 -14.92 17.84
N ALA A 754 -31.31 -14.04 16.88
CA ALA A 754 -32.11 -12.84 16.65
C ALA A 754 -33.57 -13.13 16.22
N ARG A 755 -33.81 -14.23 15.49
CA ARG A 755 -35.17 -14.67 15.08
C ARG A 755 -35.99 -15.25 16.23
N GLN A 756 -35.34 -15.98 17.14
CA GLN A 756 -36.00 -16.69 18.23
C GLN A 756 -36.03 -15.90 19.55
N ALA A 757 -35.21 -14.85 19.69
CA ALA A 757 -35.19 -13.95 20.87
C ALA A 757 -36.58 -13.52 21.36
N PRO A 758 -37.57 -13.12 20.51
CA PRO A 758 -38.91 -12.73 20.98
C PRO A 758 -39.76 -13.88 21.56
N ARG A 759 -39.29 -15.14 21.49
CA ARG A 759 -39.95 -16.34 22.04
C ARG A 759 -39.23 -16.93 23.26
N ARG A 760 -38.02 -16.45 23.55
CA ARG A 760 -37.20 -16.90 24.68
C ARG A 760 -37.46 -16.00 25.90
N GLN A 761 -37.30 -16.56 27.09
CA GLN A 761 -37.52 -15.84 28.35
C GLN A 761 -36.49 -14.73 28.62
N ASP A 762 -35.30 -14.82 28.02
CA ASP A 762 -34.20 -13.86 28.13
C ASP A 762 -34.33 -12.66 27.17
N GLY A 763 -35.09 -12.78 26.08
CA GLY A 763 -35.29 -11.75 25.07
C GLY A 763 -34.04 -11.31 24.30
N ALA A 764 -32.89 -11.94 24.55
CA ALA A 764 -31.57 -11.45 24.12
C ALA A 764 -31.15 -12.02 22.77
N ARG A 765 -30.42 -11.21 21.99
CA ARG A 765 -29.92 -11.57 20.65
C ARG A 765 -28.40 -11.75 20.73
N ALA A 766 -27.86 -12.80 20.11
CA ALA A 766 -26.41 -12.90 19.94
C ALA A 766 -25.91 -11.90 18.88
N THR A 767 -24.88 -11.14 19.23
CA THR A 767 -24.16 -10.22 18.35
C THR A 767 -22.69 -10.65 18.20
N LEU A 768 -22.07 -10.22 17.11
CA LEU A 768 -20.67 -10.49 16.77
C LEU A 768 -19.88 -9.18 16.97
N PRO A 769 -19.12 -9.01 18.06
CA PRO A 769 -18.53 -7.72 18.42
C PRO A 769 -17.22 -7.41 17.67
N THR A 770 -16.55 -8.44 17.15
CA THR A 770 -15.19 -8.33 16.59
C THR A 770 -15.24 -8.41 15.07
N GLU A 771 -15.62 -7.31 14.43
CA GLU A 771 -15.56 -7.20 12.97
C GLU A 771 -14.09 -7.06 12.51
N ARG A 772 -13.65 -7.91 11.58
CA ARG A 772 -12.29 -7.93 11.06
C ARG A 772 -12.30 -7.78 9.54
N LEU A 773 -11.64 -6.73 9.06
CA LEU A 773 -11.40 -6.53 7.63
C LEU A 773 -10.29 -7.49 7.16
N THR A 774 -10.67 -8.45 6.32
CA THR A 774 -9.73 -9.35 5.62
C THR A 774 -9.64 -8.96 4.15
N GLY A 775 -8.62 -9.44 3.44
CA GLY A 775 -8.52 -9.29 1.98
C GLY A 775 -9.63 -10.01 1.17
N ARG A 776 -10.61 -10.64 1.84
CA ARG A 776 -11.82 -11.24 1.23
C ARG A 776 -13.12 -10.59 1.73
N GLY A 777 -13.03 -9.48 2.45
CA GLY A 777 -14.15 -8.78 3.08
C GLY A 777 -14.22 -9.01 4.59
N VAL A 778 -15.41 -8.81 5.16
CA VAL A 778 -15.65 -8.91 6.60
C VAL A 778 -15.63 -10.37 7.08
N ALA A 779 -14.80 -10.65 8.07
CA ALA A 779 -14.78 -11.86 8.88
C ALA A 779 -15.00 -11.52 10.36
N TYR A 780 -15.41 -12.49 11.16
CA TYR A 780 -15.53 -12.37 12.62
C TYR A 780 -14.61 -13.34 13.36
N ALA A 781 -14.22 -14.43 12.69
CA ALA A 781 -13.31 -15.44 13.24
C ALA A 781 -11.86 -14.95 13.35
N SER A 782 -11.15 -15.54 14.30
CA SER A 782 -9.68 -15.50 14.36
C SER A 782 -9.13 -16.93 14.32
N VAL A 783 -8.21 -17.21 13.38
CA VAL A 783 -7.55 -18.52 13.29
C VAL A 783 -6.25 -18.50 14.08
N VAL A 784 -6.19 -19.35 15.10
CA VAL A 784 -4.94 -19.75 15.75
C VAL A 784 -4.41 -20.96 14.99
N GLY A 785 -3.38 -20.73 14.17
CA GLY A 785 -2.71 -21.81 13.44
C GLY A 785 -2.04 -22.77 14.43
N GLY A 786 -2.37 -24.06 14.34
CA GLY A 786 -1.69 -25.08 15.13
C GLY A 786 -0.23 -25.22 14.70
N GLY A 787 0.62 -25.69 15.62
CA GLY A 787 1.97 -26.10 15.26
C GLY A 787 1.94 -27.20 14.20
N MET A 788 2.87 -27.16 13.24
CA MET A 788 2.99 -28.23 12.23
C MET A 788 3.18 -29.57 12.92
N GLY A 789 2.16 -30.43 12.88
CA GLY A 789 2.20 -31.75 13.49
C GLY A 789 3.31 -32.62 12.90
N GLU A 790 3.79 -33.59 13.67
CA GLU A 790 4.91 -34.46 13.29
C GLU A 790 4.73 -35.10 11.90
N ALA A 791 3.51 -35.54 11.57
CA ALA A 791 3.18 -36.08 10.26
C ALA A 791 3.32 -35.06 9.10
N ALA A 792 3.08 -33.77 9.34
CA ALA A 792 3.30 -32.71 8.36
C ALA A 792 4.81 -32.43 8.17
N LEU A 793 5.58 -32.42 9.25
CA LEU A 793 7.05 -32.29 9.21
C LEU A 793 7.71 -33.48 8.51
N ILE A 794 7.24 -34.71 8.75
CA ILE A 794 7.70 -35.91 8.04
C ILE A 794 7.37 -35.82 6.53
N ARG A 795 6.18 -35.35 6.16
CA ARG A 795 5.82 -35.11 4.74
C ARG A 795 6.68 -34.02 4.10
N MET A 796 6.97 -32.92 4.81
CA MET A 796 7.89 -31.87 4.35
C MET A 796 9.30 -32.41 4.14
N GLY A 797 9.83 -33.19 5.08
CA GLY A 797 11.11 -33.87 4.94
C GLY A 797 11.14 -34.80 3.72
N GLY A 798 10.09 -35.61 3.53
CA GLY A 798 9.95 -36.51 2.39
C GLY A 798 9.92 -35.80 1.03
N ILE A 799 9.09 -34.75 0.88
CA ILE A 799 8.99 -33.95 -0.36
C ILE A 799 10.31 -33.22 -0.65
N THR A 800 10.91 -32.60 0.38
CA THR A 800 12.20 -31.91 0.25
C THR A 800 13.30 -32.87 -0.18
N ALA A 801 13.35 -34.06 0.44
CA ALA A 801 14.32 -35.10 0.11
C ALA A 801 14.11 -35.66 -1.31
N SER A 802 12.87 -35.86 -1.77
CA SER A 802 12.60 -36.37 -3.12
C SER A 802 12.95 -35.34 -4.20
N VAL A 803 12.62 -34.05 -3.99
CA VAL A 803 13.00 -32.96 -4.91
C VAL A 803 14.53 -32.81 -4.96
N PHE A 804 15.20 -32.82 -3.81
CA PHE A 804 16.65 -32.74 -3.75
C PHE A 804 17.32 -33.94 -4.43
N LEU A 805 16.87 -35.17 -4.17
CA LEU A 805 17.41 -36.38 -4.79
C LEU A 805 17.19 -36.40 -6.30
N ALA A 806 16.02 -35.98 -6.79
CA ALA A 806 15.75 -35.84 -8.22
C ALA A 806 16.66 -34.79 -8.88
N SER A 807 16.93 -33.66 -8.20
CA SER A 807 17.86 -32.64 -8.69
C SER A 807 19.30 -33.17 -8.80
N LEU A 808 19.78 -33.94 -7.80
CA LEU A 808 21.09 -34.59 -7.84
C LEU A 808 21.18 -35.63 -8.97
N LEU A 809 20.10 -36.38 -9.21
CA LEU A 809 20.02 -37.37 -10.30
C LEU A 809 20.09 -36.66 -11.66
N LEU A 810 19.35 -35.57 -11.86
CA LEU A 810 19.41 -34.75 -13.07
C LEU A 810 20.81 -34.18 -13.32
N ILE A 811 21.48 -33.65 -12.28
CA ILE A 811 22.87 -33.16 -12.36
C ILE A 811 23.82 -34.31 -12.72
N GLY A 812 23.64 -35.49 -12.13
CA GLY A 812 24.43 -36.68 -12.44
C GLY A 812 24.28 -37.14 -13.89
N VAL A 813 23.06 -37.10 -14.44
CA VAL A 813 22.77 -37.40 -15.85
C VAL A 813 23.39 -36.36 -16.78
N LEU A 814 23.22 -35.06 -16.50
CA LEU A 814 23.87 -33.97 -17.25
C LEU A 814 25.40 -34.10 -17.24
N TYR A 815 25.99 -34.40 -16.08
CA TYR A 815 27.43 -34.63 -15.95
C TYR A 815 27.88 -35.88 -16.73
N ALA A 816 27.11 -36.97 -16.72
CA ALA A 816 27.39 -38.16 -17.51
C ALA A 816 27.38 -37.84 -19.02
N PHE A 817 26.37 -37.13 -19.52
CA PHE A 817 26.30 -36.67 -20.91
C PHE A 817 27.48 -35.77 -21.29
N LEU A 818 27.79 -34.75 -20.48
CA LEU A 818 28.95 -33.87 -20.71
C LEU A 818 30.28 -34.63 -20.69
N SER A 819 30.43 -35.62 -19.80
CA SER A 819 31.63 -36.47 -19.77
C SER A 819 31.75 -37.38 -21.00
N ARG A 820 30.63 -37.84 -21.55
CA ARG A 820 30.58 -38.65 -22.78
C ARG A 820 30.88 -37.81 -24.01
N ALA A 821 30.30 -36.62 -24.12
CA ALA A 821 30.61 -35.65 -25.17
C ALA A 821 32.10 -35.27 -25.16
N LYS A 822 32.68 -35.02 -23.98
CA LYS A 822 34.11 -34.74 -23.83
C LYS A 822 34.98 -35.90 -24.33
N ARG A 823 34.67 -37.16 -23.97
CA ARG A 823 35.42 -38.34 -24.47
C ARG A 823 35.32 -38.51 -25.99
N ILE A 824 34.17 -38.18 -26.59
CA ILE A 824 34.01 -38.22 -28.06
C ILE A 824 34.90 -37.17 -28.71
N PHE A 825 34.94 -35.95 -28.17
CA PHE A 825 35.81 -34.88 -28.65
C PHE A 825 37.30 -35.23 -28.52
N GLU A 826 37.73 -35.74 -27.35
CA GLU A 826 39.10 -36.22 -27.11
C GLU A 826 39.49 -37.37 -28.06
N ALA A 827 38.55 -38.23 -28.43
CA ALA A 827 38.79 -39.31 -29.41
C ALA A 827 38.90 -38.78 -30.85
N GLN A 828 38.15 -37.73 -31.22
CA GLN A 828 38.26 -37.08 -32.53
C GLN A 828 39.60 -36.32 -32.65
N GLU A 829 39.98 -35.55 -31.63
CA GLU A 829 41.24 -34.80 -31.57
C GLU A 829 42.46 -35.75 -31.64
N ALA A 830 42.41 -36.91 -30.98
CA ALA A 830 43.45 -37.95 -31.09
C ALA A 830 43.51 -38.62 -32.48
N VAL A 831 42.39 -38.71 -33.20
CA VAL A 831 42.38 -39.20 -34.59
C VAL A 831 42.95 -38.14 -35.54
N GLU A 832 42.62 -36.86 -35.38
CA GLU A 832 43.21 -35.78 -36.17
C GLU A 832 44.73 -35.68 -35.95
N GLU A 833 45.23 -35.75 -34.70
CA GLU A 833 46.68 -35.84 -34.45
C GLU A 833 47.31 -37.10 -35.08
N SER A 834 46.61 -38.23 -35.15
CA SER A 834 47.15 -39.43 -35.81
C SER A 834 47.31 -39.26 -37.33
N VAL A 835 46.38 -38.55 -37.97
CA VAL A 835 46.37 -38.31 -39.42
C VAL A 835 47.34 -37.19 -39.83
N GLU A 836 47.59 -36.17 -38.98
CA GLU A 836 48.60 -35.14 -39.28
C GLU A 836 50.07 -35.60 -39.05
N ASN A 837 50.28 -36.80 -38.50
CA ASN A 837 51.61 -37.40 -38.29
C ASN A 837 51.96 -38.55 -39.28
N THR A 838 51.07 -38.86 -40.24
CA THR A 838 51.31 -39.84 -41.33
C THR A 838 51.54 -39.16 -42.67
#